data_AF-A0A2S7K6X7-F1
#
_entry.id   AF-A0A2S7K6X7-F1
#
_cell.length_a   1.000
_cell.length_b   1.000
_cell.length_c   1.000
_cell.angle_alpha   90.00
_cell.angle_beta   90.00
_cell.angle_gamma   90.00
#
_symmetry.space_group_name_H-M   'P 1'
#
loop_
_entity.id
_entity.type
_entity.pdbx_description
1 polymer ?
#
loop_
_entity_poly.entity_id
_entity_poly.type
_entity_poly.pdbx_seq_one_letter_code
_entity_poly.pdbx_strand_id
1 'polypeptide(L)'
;MLAACDGSSAEGRPEPLGKAAIVELPASWSGLVLESRKSYPATLSLDVDGADVQGVLRVESFNGAVPRLTTADADILVEGAYDPVVGVLSLTTQSGDRRGELILDVAVSDAGSIAVASEQRHINVRGAQRARAVFATDRDAKAALERIAVLSVAFEGWRPEMAEGSCPAVLAAWRDEALAFQETRRDPVEQYDIFYTDAFRRAFGAPYETVDPERLKQNASLLRGACRPEDRVRGNKTNQLAYMIGLGQPHQDHLLWRFESATASRWVETRSDILKSDTPMTPGQLNLLDTMWRGIGISRYGYDINELNADIERRKAILRAEENRADRLAFYDRYKDRFDLLIEVARNHANQDEDFLAEVQDKLDAYLEPASEVYARDANYVSEAEYMLAWAAQAGTAELCPLSKPATCRRIGKRFEGRVTDMAKDFAEALEQAAARRTDKHDRSLEQLATQVMFAGDMDMLYGDLLEIGKLTDSWADVTDTRQQLQKRLAKPLQAELDGLSGADALVGFERRYFFGDDLGRGSVRKVSETLDARLANEAPFRGLEGGDYLNALVNQDIIRLRELDAHYTRGYRPMIALAGASLSMLNPAAGPALERELANLSAIHGVFGAYLLNYQDAWPKCLKSSDPVFEVTKSQSTVTRNEFGQEISRVTNWTTRDQYKVPASLEPHFRTLWRSDVRTSDARFMDWLLNDQKTNRLIDGLDEAMKQHGCDSPAVEALEQGMIAYYSDVSRRLGRR
;
A
#
# COMPACT_ATOMS: atom_id res chain seq x y z
N MET A 1 -12.74 -40.45 -53.53
CA MET A 1 -12.96 -39.38 -54.54
C MET A 1 -13.63 -38.22 -53.83
N LEU A 2 -12.93 -37.08 -53.76
CA LEU A 2 -13.38 -35.67 -53.78
C LEU A 2 -14.48 -35.24 -52.77
N ALA A 3 -14.46 -34.08 -52.11
CA ALA A 3 -13.51 -32.97 -51.92
C ALA A 3 -14.09 -32.04 -50.82
N ALA A 4 -13.23 -31.19 -50.24
CA ALA A 4 -13.52 -30.20 -49.21
C ALA A 4 -14.18 -28.89 -49.73
N CYS A 5 -14.72 -28.10 -48.80
CA CYS A 5 -14.70 -26.61 -48.65
C CYS A 5 -15.64 -26.26 -47.47
N ASP A 6 -15.15 -25.92 -46.26
CA ASP A 6 -14.62 -24.62 -45.76
C ASP A 6 -15.67 -23.53 -45.48
N GLY A 7 -15.60 -22.99 -44.25
CA GLY A 7 -16.13 -21.67 -43.91
C GLY A 7 -16.89 -21.57 -42.57
N SER A 8 -16.19 -21.62 -41.43
CA SER A 8 -16.71 -21.01 -40.19
C SER A 8 -15.56 -20.35 -39.42
N SER A 9 -15.60 -19.02 -39.41
CA SER A 9 -14.75 -18.11 -38.67
C SER A 9 -14.90 -18.32 -37.16
N ALA A 10 -13.93 -19.00 -36.56
CA ALA A 10 -13.61 -18.80 -35.16
C ALA A 10 -12.48 -17.77 -35.11
N GLU A 11 -12.78 -16.60 -34.54
CA GLU A 11 -11.77 -15.64 -34.10
C GLU A 11 -10.82 -16.36 -33.13
N GLY A 12 -9.69 -16.80 -33.64
CA GLY A 12 -8.56 -17.25 -32.85
C GLY A 12 -8.07 -16.07 -32.05
N ARG A 13 -8.34 -16.08 -30.73
CA ARG A 13 -7.49 -15.36 -29.78
C ARG A 13 -6.04 -15.73 -30.09
N PRO A 14 -5.13 -14.78 -30.26
CA PRO A 14 -3.72 -15.13 -30.40
C PRO A 14 -3.32 -15.85 -29.11
N GLU A 15 -2.83 -17.08 -29.24
CA GLU A 15 -2.04 -17.72 -28.20
C GLU A 15 -0.96 -16.73 -27.75
N PRO A 16 -0.64 -16.65 -26.45
CA PRO A 16 0.38 -15.74 -25.98
C PRO A 16 1.71 -16.12 -26.64
N LEU A 17 2.17 -15.24 -27.52
CA LEU A 17 3.44 -15.31 -28.24
C LEU A 17 4.61 -15.34 -27.26
N GLY A 18 5.56 -16.23 -27.58
CA GLY A 18 6.95 -16.11 -27.17
C GLY A 18 7.34 -17.03 -26.01
N LYS A 19 7.64 -18.30 -26.33
CA LYS A 19 8.82 -18.91 -25.71
C LYS A 19 9.95 -17.89 -25.90
N ALA A 20 10.38 -17.21 -24.82
CA ALA A 20 11.62 -16.45 -24.87
C ALA A 20 12.64 -17.39 -25.48
N ALA A 21 13.18 -17.05 -26.66
CA ALA A 21 14.14 -17.89 -27.33
C ALA A 21 15.30 -18.06 -26.36
N ILE A 22 15.40 -19.22 -25.71
CA ILE A 22 16.50 -19.55 -24.84
C ILE A 22 17.71 -19.53 -25.76
N VAL A 23 18.53 -18.47 -25.65
CA VAL A 23 19.76 -18.38 -26.41
C VAL A 23 20.67 -19.45 -25.82
N GLU A 24 20.90 -20.53 -26.58
CA GLU A 24 21.85 -21.58 -26.19
C GLU A 24 23.23 -20.94 -26.01
N LEU A 25 23.90 -21.28 -24.90
CA LEU A 25 25.26 -20.82 -24.65
C LEU A 25 26.22 -21.53 -25.61
N PRO A 26 27.06 -20.79 -26.35
CA PRO A 26 28.22 -21.38 -27.02
C PRO A 26 29.11 -22.16 -26.04
N ALA A 27 29.64 -23.30 -26.45
CA ALA A 27 30.62 -24.05 -25.65
C ALA A 27 32.00 -23.35 -25.58
N SER A 28 32.28 -22.48 -26.55
CA SER A 28 33.52 -21.74 -26.62
C SER A 28 33.34 -20.42 -27.35
N TRP A 29 34.07 -19.41 -26.91
CA TRP A 29 34.19 -18.11 -27.54
C TRP A 29 35.65 -17.80 -27.78
N SER A 30 35.95 -17.23 -28.94
CA SER A 30 37.18 -16.48 -29.15
C SER A 30 36.87 -14.99 -29.15
N GLY A 31 37.86 -14.13 -28.98
CA GLY A 31 37.60 -12.70 -28.98
C GLY A 31 38.77 -11.85 -28.51
N LEU A 32 38.41 -10.66 -28.03
CA LEU A 32 39.32 -9.61 -27.61
C LEU A 32 38.99 -9.13 -26.21
N VAL A 33 39.97 -9.18 -25.31
CA VAL A 33 39.91 -8.45 -24.04
C VAL A 33 40.58 -7.10 -24.23
N LEU A 34 39.90 -6.04 -23.80
CA LEU A 34 40.43 -4.68 -23.84
C LEU A 34 40.76 -4.20 -22.44
N GLU A 35 42.03 -3.85 -22.27
CA GLU A 35 42.51 -3.31 -21.01
C GLU A 35 43.35 -2.06 -21.24
N SER A 36 42.95 -0.94 -20.64
CA SER A 36 43.70 0.32 -20.73
C SER A 36 44.09 0.71 -22.17
N ARG A 37 43.19 0.47 -23.15
CA ARG A 37 43.36 0.72 -24.60
C ARG A 37 44.32 -0.24 -25.32
N LYS A 38 44.60 -1.42 -24.74
CA LYS A 38 45.31 -2.51 -25.40
C LYS A 38 44.37 -3.68 -25.65
N SER A 39 44.50 -4.30 -26.81
CA SER A 39 43.70 -5.46 -27.24
C SER A 39 44.50 -6.75 -27.09
N TYR A 40 43.90 -7.75 -26.47
CA TYR A 40 44.50 -9.06 -26.21
C TYR A 40 43.59 -10.15 -26.76
N PRO A 41 44.10 -11.12 -27.54
CA PRO A 41 43.35 -12.32 -27.91
C PRO A 41 42.89 -13.04 -26.64
N ALA A 42 41.65 -13.52 -26.63
CA ALA A 42 41.13 -14.30 -25.53
C ALA A 42 40.23 -15.44 -26.02
N THR A 43 40.22 -16.52 -25.25
CA THR A 43 39.33 -17.66 -25.44
C THR A 43 38.62 -17.96 -24.13
N LEU A 44 37.30 -18.10 -24.16
CA LEU A 44 36.48 -18.57 -23.06
C LEU A 44 35.92 -19.93 -23.46
N SER A 45 36.18 -20.98 -22.69
CA SER A 45 35.63 -22.32 -22.92
C SER A 45 34.80 -22.71 -21.71
N LEU A 46 33.53 -23.09 -21.90
CA LEU A 46 32.61 -23.39 -20.82
C LEU A 46 32.04 -24.81 -20.96
N ASP A 47 31.85 -25.43 -19.81
CA ASP A 47 31.03 -26.61 -19.60
C ASP A 47 29.77 -26.19 -18.84
N VAL A 48 28.61 -26.66 -19.30
CA VAL A 48 27.29 -26.18 -18.84
C VAL A 48 26.53 -27.35 -18.21
N ASP A 49 26.21 -27.24 -16.92
CA ASP A 49 25.36 -28.18 -16.19
C ASP A 49 24.12 -27.46 -15.64
N GLY A 50 23.04 -27.45 -16.43
CA GLY A 50 21.83 -26.72 -16.09
C GLY A 50 22.04 -25.19 -16.11
N ALA A 51 21.87 -24.53 -14.96
CA ALA A 51 22.10 -23.08 -14.81
C ALA A 51 23.53 -22.76 -14.35
N ASP A 52 24.23 -23.75 -13.80
CA ASP A 52 25.60 -23.61 -13.31
C ASP A 52 26.57 -23.81 -14.48
N VAL A 53 27.59 -22.97 -14.52
CA VAL A 53 28.55 -22.92 -15.62
C VAL A 53 29.95 -22.89 -15.04
N GLN A 54 30.84 -23.74 -15.55
CA GLN A 54 32.26 -23.75 -15.20
C GLN A 54 33.10 -23.72 -16.46
N GLY A 55 34.33 -23.24 -16.37
CA GLY A 55 35.20 -23.23 -17.54
C GLY A 55 36.53 -22.54 -17.35
N VAL A 56 37.11 -22.17 -18.48
CA VAL A 56 38.47 -21.60 -18.56
C VAL A 56 38.44 -20.36 -19.42
N LEU A 57 38.90 -19.24 -18.85
CA LEU A 57 39.25 -18.02 -19.57
C LEU A 57 40.77 -18.00 -19.79
N ARG A 58 41.18 -17.91 -21.05
CA ARG A 58 42.57 -17.72 -21.45
C ARG A 58 42.73 -16.39 -22.14
N VAL A 59 43.70 -15.58 -21.71
CA VAL A 59 44.05 -14.30 -22.33
C VAL A 59 45.51 -14.34 -22.75
N GLU A 60 45.76 -14.18 -24.04
CA GLU A 60 47.08 -14.33 -24.65
C GLU A 60 47.82 -12.99 -24.68
N SER A 61 49.14 -13.05 -24.50
CA SER A 61 49.98 -11.87 -24.72
C SER A 61 50.03 -11.52 -26.22
N PHE A 62 50.09 -10.23 -26.52
CA PHE A 62 50.18 -9.74 -27.90
C PHE A 62 51.31 -8.72 -28.02
N ASN A 63 52.25 -8.95 -28.94
CA ASN A 63 53.46 -8.12 -29.12
C ASN A 63 54.24 -7.85 -27.82
N GLY A 64 54.38 -8.85 -26.94
CA GLY A 64 55.13 -8.74 -25.68
C GLY A 64 54.45 -7.91 -24.57
N ALA A 65 53.25 -7.37 -24.83
CA ALA A 65 52.41 -6.77 -23.79
C ALA A 65 51.66 -7.87 -23.03
N VAL A 66 51.75 -7.84 -21.70
CA VAL A 66 51.01 -8.72 -20.80
C VAL A 66 49.78 -7.96 -20.27
N PRO A 67 48.56 -8.53 -20.31
CA PRO A 67 47.38 -7.93 -19.68
C PRO A 67 47.62 -7.83 -18.16
N ARG A 68 47.05 -6.83 -17.47
CA ARG A 68 47.11 -6.79 -15.99
C ARG A 68 46.05 -7.69 -15.35
N LEU A 69 45.01 -8.04 -16.11
CA LEU A 69 43.96 -8.99 -15.71
C LEU A 69 44.54 -10.38 -15.39
N THR A 70 45.66 -10.77 -16.00
CA THR A 70 46.24 -12.12 -15.88
C THR A 70 47.76 -12.07 -15.81
N THR A 71 48.41 -13.14 -15.37
CA THR A 71 49.80 -13.42 -15.80
C THR A 71 49.71 -14.06 -17.19
N ALA A 72 50.53 -13.59 -18.15
CA ALA A 72 50.46 -14.03 -19.55
C ALA A 72 50.37 -15.56 -19.69
N ASP A 73 49.55 -16.02 -20.63
CA ASP A 73 49.48 -17.40 -21.11
C ASP A 73 49.07 -18.44 -20.06
N ALA A 74 48.21 -18.05 -19.10
CA ALA A 74 47.65 -18.92 -18.08
C ALA A 74 46.13 -19.11 -18.23
N ASP A 75 45.68 -20.34 -17.98
CA ASP A 75 44.28 -20.72 -17.90
C ASP A 75 43.68 -20.25 -16.56
N ILE A 76 42.61 -19.46 -16.62
CA ILE A 76 41.90 -18.96 -15.43
C ILE A 76 40.60 -19.71 -15.30
N LEU A 77 40.45 -20.44 -14.19
CA LEU A 77 39.21 -21.10 -13.86
C LEU A 77 38.12 -20.07 -13.56
N VAL A 78 36.98 -20.25 -14.22
CA VAL A 78 35.77 -19.44 -14.00
C VAL A 78 34.61 -20.34 -13.62
N GLU A 79 33.77 -19.84 -12.74
CA GLU A 79 32.51 -20.47 -12.33
C GLU A 79 31.42 -19.43 -12.26
N GLY A 80 30.17 -19.81 -12.50
CA GLY A 80 29.09 -18.85 -12.48
C GLY A 80 27.75 -19.44 -12.88
N ALA A 81 26.82 -18.56 -13.22
CA ALA A 81 25.46 -18.95 -13.60
C ALA A 81 24.97 -18.19 -14.83
N TYR A 82 24.17 -18.86 -15.65
CA TYR A 82 23.49 -18.25 -16.78
C TYR A 82 22.02 -18.04 -16.52
N ASP A 83 21.57 -16.79 -16.71
CA ASP A 83 20.17 -16.45 -16.65
C ASP A 83 19.60 -16.27 -18.06
N PRO A 84 18.77 -17.21 -18.55
CA PRO A 84 18.23 -17.18 -19.91
C PRO A 84 17.14 -16.11 -20.10
N VAL A 85 16.51 -15.63 -19.01
CA VAL A 85 15.47 -14.59 -19.08
C VAL A 85 16.11 -13.27 -19.45
N VAL A 86 17.22 -12.92 -18.79
CA VAL A 86 17.95 -11.68 -19.05
C VAL A 86 19.09 -11.86 -20.06
N GLY A 87 19.41 -13.10 -20.42
CA GLY A 87 20.50 -13.45 -21.34
C GLY A 87 21.84 -12.93 -20.88
N VAL A 88 22.12 -13.09 -19.59
CA VAL A 88 23.38 -12.69 -18.95
C VAL A 88 23.99 -13.91 -18.29
N LEU A 89 25.24 -14.20 -18.64
CA LEU A 89 26.09 -15.17 -17.98
C LEU A 89 27.02 -14.41 -17.03
N SER A 90 26.89 -14.63 -15.73
CA SER A 90 27.74 -14.01 -14.72
C SER A 90 28.78 -15.02 -14.25
N LEU A 91 30.06 -14.76 -14.53
CA LEU A 91 31.20 -15.60 -14.19
C LEU A 91 32.10 -14.92 -13.16
N THR A 92 32.59 -15.69 -12.20
CA THR A 92 33.59 -15.32 -11.21
C THR A 92 34.84 -16.16 -11.37
N THR A 93 36.01 -15.54 -11.24
CA THR A 93 37.29 -16.27 -11.29
C THR A 93 37.60 -16.93 -9.96
N GLN A 94 37.93 -18.22 -9.94
CA GLN A 94 38.39 -18.92 -8.74
C GLN A 94 39.85 -18.52 -8.44
N SER A 95 40.08 -17.58 -7.52
CA SER A 95 41.42 -17.01 -7.27
C SER A 95 42.35 -17.97 -6.52
N GLY A 96 43.48 -18.31 -7.15
CA GLY A 96 44.63 -18.95 -6.51
C GLY A 96 45.69 -18.00 -5.91
N ASP A 97 45.77 -16.70 -6.26
CA ASP A 97 46.64 -15.75 -5.53
C ASP A 97 46.45 -14.24 -5.87
N ARG A 98 46.33 -13.44 -4.80
CA ARG A 98 46.78 -12.04 -4.55
C ARG A 98 46.25 -10.78 -5.28
N ARG A 99 45.25 -10.79 -6.17
CA ARG A 99 44.73 -9.50 -6.73
C ARG A 99 43.21 -9.24 -6.72
N GLY A 100 42.38 -10.18 -6.25
CA GLY A 100 40.92 -10.01 -6.11
C GLY A 100 40.14 -10.89 -7.09
N GLU A 101 38.84 -11.04 -6.85
CA GLU A 101 37.92 -11.78 -7.71
C GLU A 101 37.50 -10.91 -8.91
N LEU A 102 37.58 -11.44 -10.12
CA LEU A 102 37.03 -10.81 -11.32
C LEU A 102 35.61 -11.31 -11.54
N ILE A 103 34.66 -10.38 -11.71
CA ILE A 103 33.30 -10.67 -12.17
C ILE A 103 33.23 -10.32 -13.65
N LEU A 104 32.86 -11.30 -14.47
CA LEU A 104 32.67 -11.19 -15.91
C LEU A 104 31.19 -11.42 -16.22
N ASP A 105 30.46 -10.35 -16.51
CA ASP A 105 29.06 -10.43 -16.94
C ASP A 105 29.00 -10.41 -18.48
N VAL A 106 28.52 -11.48 -19.07
CA VAL A 106 28.47 -11.70 -20.53
C VAL A 106 27.03 -11.59 -21.01
N ALA A 107 26.74 -10.55 -21.81
CA ALA A 107 25.51 -10.43 -22.58
C ALA A 107 25.54 -11.40 -23.76
N VAL A 108 24.56 -12.28 -23.86
CA VAL A 108 24.48 -13.32 -24.90
C VAL A 108 23.27 -13.07 -25.81
N SER A 109 23.51 -13.09 -27.12
CA SER A 109 22.50 -12.95 -28.17
C SER A 109 22.74 -13.95 -29.31
N ASP A 110 21.77 -14.08 -30.20
CA ASP A 110 21.89 -14.86 -31.45
C ASP A 110 22.93 -14.29 -32.43
N ALA A 111 23.31 -13.01 -32.27
CA ALA A 111 24.35 -12.36 -33.07
C ALA A 111 25.78 -12.51 -32.50
N GLY A 112 25.92 -12.98 -31.26
CA GLY A 112 27.22 -13.09 -30.57
C GLY A 112 27.16 -12.75 -29.08
N SER A 113 28.31 -12.45 -28.46
CA SER A 113 28.40 -12.13 -27.03
C SER A 113 29.25 -10.89 -26.72
N ILE A 114 28.89 -10.13 -25.69
CA ILE A 114 29.68 -8.98 -25.22
C ILE A 114 29.84 -9.09 -23.72
N ALA A 115 31.04 -8.88 -23.21
CA ALA A 115 31.31 -9.01 -21.79
C ALA A 115 31.74 -7.70 -21.12
N VAL A 116 31.23 -7.49 -19.93
CA VAL A 116 31.68 -6.40 -19.05
C VAL A 116 32.43 -7.06 -17.91
N ALA A 117 33.70 -6.66 -17.72
CA ALA A 117 34.54 -7.18 -16.65
C ALA A 117 34.68 -6.14 -15.53
N SER A 118 34.45 -6.55 -14.30
CA SER A 118 34.68 -5.72 -13.12
C SER A 118 35.59 -6.42 -12.12
N GLU A 119 36.52 -5.66 -11.50
CA GLU A 119 37.47 -6.16 -10.51
C GLU A 119 36.90 -5.89 -9.11
N GLN A 120 36.62 -6.94 -8.33
CA GLN A 120 36.23 -6.82 -6.93
C GLN A 120 37.48 -6.93 -6.05
N ARG A 121 37.97 -5.79 -5.57
CA ARG A 121 39.07 -5.75 -4.58
C ARG A 121 38.49 -6.02 -3.19
N HIS A 122 39.11 -6.91 -2.41
CA HIS A 122 38.74 -7.29 -1.03
C HIS A 122 38.84 -6.15 0.03
N ILE A 123 38.69 -4.87 -0.35
CA ILE A 123 38.71 -3.73 0.57
C ILE A 123 37.52 -2.80 0.26
N ASN A 124 36.35 -3.15 0.80
CA ASN A 124 35.13 -2.34 1.08
C ASN A 124 34.81 -1.05 0.31
N VAL A 125 35.20 -0.93 -0.96
CA VAL A 125 34.74 0.09 -1.89
C VAL A 125 34.58 -0.59 -3.25
N ARG A 126 33.38 -0.54 -3.85
CA ARG A 126 33.17 -0.98 -5.24
C ARG A 126 34.23 -0.29 -6.12
N GLY A 127 35.21 -1.06 -6.59
CA GLY A 127 36.27 -0.54 -7.45
C GLY A 127 35.68 -0.10 -8.78
N ALA A 128 36.10 1.06 -9.27
CA ALA A 128 35.70 1.56 -10.59
C ALA A 128 35.94 0.50 -11.68
N GLN A 129 35.03 0.43 -12.67
CA GLN A 129 35.20 -0.35 -13.90
C GLN A 129 36.60 -0.14 -14.47
N ARG A 130 37.32 -1.23 -14.76
CA ARG A 130 38.72 -1.17 -15.19
C ARG A 130 39.02 -1.84 -16.53
N ALA A 131 38.16 -2.74 -17.00
CA ALA A 131 38.36 -3.43 -18.26
C ALA A 131 37.03 -3.74 -18.95
N ARG A 132 37.07 -3.91 -20.27
CA ARG A 132 35.93 -4.33 -21.07
C ARG A 132 36.35 -5.47 -21.98
N ALA A 133 35.51 -6.48 -22.17
CA ALA A 133 35.83 -7.63 -23.00
C ALA A 133 34.78 -7.81 -24.10
N VAL A 134 35.19 -8.29 -25.26
CA VAL A 134 34.31 -8.51 -26.40
C VAL A 134 34.61 -9.88 -26.95
N PHE A 135 33.59 -10.72 -27.07
CA PHE A 135 33.74 -12.09 -27.53
C PHE A 135 32.99 -12.26 -28.86
N ALA A 136 33.70 -12.54 -29.95
CA ALA A 136 33.13 -12.60 -31.30
C ALA A 136 33.61 -13.86 -32.03
N THR A 137 32.91 -14.28 -33.08
CA THR A 137 33.24 -15.51 -33.79
C THR A 137 34.63 -15.47 -34.45
N ASP A 138 35.29 -16.62 -34.56
CA ASP A 138 36.73 -16.80 -34.84
C ASP A 138 37.28 -16.06 -36.08
N ARG A 139 36.45 -15.87 -37.12
CA ARG A 139 36.91 -15.45 -38.44
C ARG A 139 37.32 -13.98 -38.52
N ASP A 140 36.59 -13.11 -37.83
CA ASP A 140 36.80 -11.67 -37.91
C ASP A 140 37.85 -11.18 -36.89
N ALA A 141 37.99 -11.90 -35.77
CA ALA A 141 38.94 -11.59 -34.69
C ALA A 141 40.40 -11.62 -35.15
N LYS A 142 40.79 -12.63 -35.94
CA LYS A 142 42.18 -12.79 -36.41
C LYS A 142 42.64 -11.65 -37.33
N ALA A 143 41.82 -11.32 -38.33
CA ALA A 143 42.15 -10.27 -39.30
C ALA A 143 42.22 -8.88 -38.64
N ALA A 144 41.33 -8.60 -37.69
CA ALA A 144 41.35 -7.35 -36.94
C ALA A 144 42.58 -7.24 -36.02
N LEU A 145 42.94 -8.32 -35.32
CA LEU A 145 44.16 -8.37 -34.48
C LEU A 145 45.42 -8.12 -35.29
N GLU A 146 45.57 -8.82 -36.42
CA GLU A 146 46.71 -8.64 -37.32
C GLU A 146 46.80 -7.19 -37.80
N ARG A 147 45.67 -6.57 -38.16
CA ARG A 147 45.63 -5.16 -38.58
C ARG A 147 45.97 -4.20 -37.45
N ILE A 148 45.43 -4.41 -36.25
CA ILE A 148 45.74 -3.61 -35.06
C ILE A 148 47.24 -3.72 -34.73
N ALA A 149 47.84 -4.90 -34.82
CA ALA A 149 49.29 -5.09 -34.63
C ALA A 149 50.10 -4.23 -35.61
N VAL A 150 49.82 -4.38 -36.90
CA VAL A 150 50.54 -3.68 -37.97
C VAL A 150 50.49 -2.17 -37.76
N LEU A 151 49.31 -1.63 -37.44
CA LEU A 151 49.13 -0.20 -37.23
C LEU A 151 49.73 0.27 -35.89
N SER A 152 49.56 -0.49 -34.80
CA SER A 152 50.10 -0.10 -33.50
C SER A 152 51.62 0.02 -33.53
N VAL A 153 52.30 -0.92 -34.19
CA VAL A 153 53.75 -0.86 -34.40
C VAL A 153 54.13 0.29 -35.33
N ALA A 154 53.41 0.47 -36.44
CA ALA A 154 53.75 1.50 -37.41
C ALA A 154 53.60 2.93 -36.84
N PHE A 155 52.63 3.15 -35.95
CA PHE A 155 52.30 4.47 -35.39
C PHE A 155 52.83 4.70 -33.97
N GLU A 156 53.56 3.74 -33.38
CA GLU A 156 54.14 3.91 -32.04
C GLU A 156 55.09 5.11 -31.99
N GLY A 157 54.78 6.09 -31.11
CA GLY A 157 55.57 7.32 -30.98
C GLY A 157 55.52 8.26 -32.18
N TRP A 158 54.80 7.92 -33.25
CA TRP A 158 54.73 8.71 -34.47
C TRP A 158 53.71 9.85 -34.34
N ARG A 159 54.00 11.00 -34.98
CA ARG A 159 53.06 12.12 -35.13
C ARG A 159 53.17 12.67 -36.55
N PRO A 160 52.05 13.07 -37.19
CA PRO A 160 52.08 13.58 -38.55
C PRO A 160 52.88 14.88 -38.62
N GLU A 161 53.86 15.03 -39.50
CA GLU A 161 54.56 16.31 -39.70
C GLU A 161 53.82 17.20 -40.70
N MET A 162 54.16 18.49 -40.79
CA MET A 162 53.62 19.35 -41.85
C MET A 162 54.40 19.10 -43.14
N ALA A 163 53.77 18.46 -44.11
CA ALA A 163 54.37 18.28 -45.44
C ALA A 163 54.02 19.47 -46.36
N GLU A 164 55.03 20.10 -46.95
CA GLU A 164 54.87 21.15 -47.95
C GLU A 164 54.57 20.58 -49.36
N GLY A 165 54.03 21.41 -50.25
CA GLY A 165 53.72 21.05 -51.63
C GLY A 165 52.25 21.27 -52.01
N SER A 166 51.79 20.61 -53.07
CA SER A 166 50.40 20.69 -53.56
C SER A 166 49.55 19.55 -53.01
N CYS A 167 48.36 19.86 -52.51
CA CYS A 167 47.40 18.82 -52.08
C CYS A 167 46.91 17.98 -53.26
N PRO A 168 47.07 16.64 -53.24
CA PRO A 168 46.49 15.77 -54.26
C PRO A 168 44.96 15.92 -54.33
N ALA A 169 44.40 16.07 -55.53
CA ALA A 169 42.97 16.32 -55.72
C ALA A 169 42.07 15.23 -55.08
N VAL A 170 42.49 13.96 -55.16
CA VAL A 170 41.79 12.83 -54.53
C VAL A 170 41.81 12.89 -53.01
N LEU A 171 42.89 13.42 -52.41
CA LEU A 171 43.01 13.57 -50.95
C LEU A 171 42.23 14.80 -50.47
N ALA A 172 42.20 15.89 -51.25
CA ALA A 172 41.34 17.04 -51.00
C ALA A 172 39.85 16.67 -51.01
N ALA A 173 39.43 15.85 -51.99
CA ALA A 173 38.06 15.37 -52.08
C ALA A 173 37.67 14.52 -50.86
N TRP A 174 38.53 13.57 -50.46
CA TRP A 174 38.28 12.78 -49.25
C TRP A 174 38.26 13.63 -47.97
N ARG A 175 39.16 14.61 -47.83
CA ARG A 175 39.15 15.57 -46.71
C ARG A 175 37.79 16.27 -46.62
N ASP A 176 37.29 16.78 -47.73
CA ASP A 176 36.04 17.55 -47.73
C ASP A 176 34.82 16.67 -47.43
N GLU A 177 34.81 15.44 -47.95
CA GLU A 177 33.83 14.42 -47.59
C GLU A 177 33.89 14.08 -46.11
N ALA A 178 35.09 13.85 -45.56
CA ALA A 178 35.31 13.54 -44.15
C ALA A 178 34.81 14.64 -43.21
N LEU A 179 35.06 15.90 -43.56
CA LEU A 179 34.58 17.04 -42.79
C LEU A 179 33.04 17.15 -42.83
N ALA A 180 32.43 16.92 -43.99
CA ALA A 180 30.96 16.89 -44.10
C ALA A 180 30.35 15.69 -43.35
N PHE A 181 31.04 14.54 -43.35
CA PHE A 181 30.64 13.35 -42.61
C PHE A 181 30.61 13.61 -41.10
N GLN A 182 31.62 14.30 -40.56
CA GLN A 182 31.69 14.68 -39.15
C GLN A 182 30.63 15.73 -38.74
N GLU A 183 30.18 16.57 -39.68
CA GLU A 183 29.15 17.58 -39.42
C GLU A 183 27.72 17.02 -39.43
N THR A 184 27.50 15.91 -40.16
CA THR A 184 26.17 15.31 -40.35
C THR A 184 25.90 14.13 -39.41
N ARG A 185 26.92 13.43 -38.93
CA ARG A 185 26.78 12.31 -37.98
C ARG A 185 26.96 12.77 -36.54
N ARG A 186 25.90 12.63 -35.75
CA ARG A 186 25.90 12.95 -34.31
C ARG A 186 26.63 11.91 -33.46
N ASP A 187 26.73 10.67 -33.94
CA ASP A 187 27.44 9.59 -33.26
C ASP A 187 28.94 9.65 -33.58
N PRO A 188 29.82 9.84 -32.57
CA PRO A 188 31.27 9.83 -32.75
C PRO A 188 31.83 8.56 -33.41
N VAL A 189 31.10 7.44 -33.37
CA VAL A 189 31.57 6.18 -33.92
C VAL A 189 31.24 6.01 -35.41
N GLU A 190 30.07 6.48 -35.85
CA GLU A 190 29.73 6.55 -37.26
C GLU A 190 30.73 7.44 -38.03
N GLN A 191 31.30 8.45 -37.38
CA GLN A 191 32.32 9.32 -37.99
C GLN A 191 33.55 8.57 -38.51
N TYR A 192 33.81 7.33 -38.05
CA TYR A 192 34.91 6.49 -38.52
C TYR A 192 34.58 5.67 -39.78
N ASP A 193 33.31 5.57 -40.20
CA ASP A 193 32.90 4.95 -41.47
C ASP A 193 33.58 5.63 -42.68
N ILE A 194 34.02 6.87 -42.50
CA ILE A 194 34.76 7.62 -43.50
C ILE A 194 36.00 6.90 -44.02
N PHE A 195 36.63 6.04 -43.20
CA PHE A 195 37.77 5.23 -43.60
C PHE A 195 37.41 4.09 -44.57
N TYR A 196 36.15 3.68 -44.61
CA TYR A 196 35.67 2.57 -45.45
C TYR A 196 34.93 3.05 -46.69
N THR A 197 34.89 4.36 -46.91
CA THR A 197 34.30 4.95 -48.11
C THR A 197 35.13 4.66 -49.36
N ASP A 198 34.44 4.69 -50.51
CA ASP A 198 35.12 4.66 -51.80
C ASP A 198 36.09 5.83 -52.00
N ALA A 199 35.78 6.99 -51.40
CA ALA A 199 36.67 8.15 -51.41
C ALA A 199 37.97 7.88 -50.66
N PHE A 200 37.91 7.18 -49.52
CA PHE A 200 39.12 6.74 -48.80
C PHE A 200 39.96 5.83 -49.69
N ARG A 201 39.36 4.77 -50.24
CA ARG A 201 40.06 3.83 -51.12
C ARG A 201 40.75 4.54 -52.30
N ARG A 202 40.12 5.56 -52.88
CA ARG A 202 40.71 6.37 -53.96
C ARG A 202 41.84 7.28 -53.49
N ALA A 203 41.68 7.93 -52.33
CA ALA A 203 42.69 8.85 -51.78
C ALA A 203 43.94 8.13 -51.26
N PHE A 204 43.75 6.94 -50.68
CA PHE A 204 44.81 6.17 -50.02
C PHE A 204 45.31 5.00 -50.88
N GLY A 205 44.63 4.68 -51.98
CA GLY A 205 45.06 3.70 -52.98
C GLY A 205 44.66 2.25 -52.68
N ALA A 206 44.13 1.98 -51.48
CA ALA A 206 43.65 0.67 -51.06
C ALA A 206 42.53 0.86 -50.01
N PRO A 207 41.67 -0.16 -49.83
CA PRO A 207 40.78 -0.22 -48.67
C PRO A 207 41.55 -0.07 -47.35
N TYR A 208 40.86 0.43 -46.34
CA TYR A 208 41.45 0.70 -45.03
C TYR A 208 42.08 -0.54 -44.37
N GLU A 209 41.55 -1.72 -44.66
CA GLU A 209 41.99 -3.01 -44.14
C GLU A 209 43.37 -3.43 -44.69
N THR A 210 43.73 -2.97 -45.88
CA THR A 210 44.93 -3.42 -46.60
C THR A 210 45.90 -2.30 -46.96
N VAL A 211 45.53 -1.04 -46.72
CA VAL A 211 46.41 0.11 -46.99
C VAL A 211 47.72 0.03 -46.20
N ASP A 212 48.82 0.31 -46.88
CA ASP A 212 50.16 0.40 -46.31
C ASP A 212 50.22 1.50 -45.23
N PRO A 213 50.71 1.21 -44.00
CA PRO A 213 50.90 2.23 -42.97
C PRO A 213 51.73 3.44 -43.41
N GLU A 214 52.73 3.28 -44.29
CA GLU A 214 53.51 4.42 -44.78
C GLU A 214 52.68 5.35 -45.67
N ARG A 215 51.72 4.79 -46.39
CA ARG A 215 50.77 5.58 -47.19
C ARG A 215 49.81 6.38 -46.31
N LEU A 216 49.36 5.79 -45.20
CA LEU A 216 48.58 6.50 -44.18
C LEU A 216 49.37 7.68 -43.59
N LYS A 217 50.63 7.46 -43.19
CA LYS A 217 51.52 8.50 -42.65
C LYS A 217 51.77 9.64 -43.62
N GLN A 218 52.02 9.32 -44.89
CA GLN A 218 52.23 10.30 -45.95
C GLN A 218 51.01 11.20 -46.13
N ASN A 219 49.83 10.60 -46.26
CA ASN A 219 48.60 11.35 -46.46
C ASN A 219 48.20 12.15 -45.21
N ALA A 220 48.43 11.63 -44.01
CA ALA A 220 48.23 12.39 -42.77
C ALA A 220 49.14 13.63 -42.68
N SER A 221 50.41 13.51 -43.11
CA SER A 221 51.34 14.64 -43.13
C SER A 221 50.96 15.69 -44.17
N LEU A 222 50.44 15.26 -45.33
CA LEU A 222 49.86 16.16 -46.34
C LEU A 222 48.61 16.87 -45.82
N LEU A 223 47.73 16.19 -45.09
CA LEU A 223 46.55 16.79 -44.44
C LEU A 223 46.93 17.86 -43.41
N ARG A 224 48.03 17.66 -42.67
CA ARG A 224 48.53 18.66 -41.71
C ARG A 224 49.18 19.88 -42.38
N GLY A 225 49.74 19.70 -43.59
CA GLY A 225 50.43 20.73 -44.37
C GLY A 225 49.67 21.12 -45.64
N ALA A 226 50.13 20.65 -46.80
CA ALA A 226 49.68 21.03 -48.14
C ALA A 226 48.15 20.99 -48.38
N CYS A 227 47.43 20.10 -47.72
CA CYS A 227 45.98 19.94 -47.83
C CYS A 227 45.18 20.72 -46.77
N ARG A 228 45.85 21.48 -45.90
CA ARG A 228 45.18 22.29 -44.89
C ARG A 228 44.64 23.58 -45.52
N PRO A 229 43.32 23.87 -45.44
CA PRO A 229 42.79 25.14 -45.91
C PRO A 229 43.22 26.31 -45.02
N GLU A 230 43.29 27.51 -45.60
CA GLU A 230 43.63 28.74 -44.86
C GLU A 230 42.59 29.12 -43.79
N ASP A 231 41.32 28.72 -43.99
CA ASP A 231 40.27 28.91 -42.99
C ASP A 231 40.63 28.22 -41.67
N ARG A 232 40.65 28.99 -40.58
CA ARG A 232 41.15 28.54 -39.28
C ARG A 232 40.31 27.41 -38.70
N VAL A 233 38.99 27.47 -38.85
CA VAL A 233 38.06 26.47 -38.28
C VAL A 233 38.20 25.16 -39.04
N ARG A 234 38.07 25.21 -40.37
CA ARG A 234 38.20 24.04 -41.25
C ARG A 234 39.62 23.48 -41.26
N GLY A 235 40.63 24.33 -41.13
CA GLY A 235 42.03 23.94 -41.00
C GLY A 235 42.30 23.22 -39.68
N ASN A 236 41.67 23.63 -38.57
CA ASN A 236 41.74 22.89 -37.31
C ASN A 236 41.07 21.52 -37.39
N LYS A 237 39.87 21.43 -38.02
CA LYS A 237 39.22 20.12 -38.25
C LYS A 237 40.05 19.22 -39.17
N THR A 238 40.71 19.79 -40.18
CA THR A 238 41.61 19.04 -41.08
C THR A 238 42.84 18.52 -40.33
N ASN A 239 43.39 19.31 -39.40
CA ASN A 239 44.46 18.84 -38.51
C ASN A 239 43.96 17.69 -37.60
N GLN A 240 42.74 17.78 -37.07
CA GLN A 240 42.15 16.70 -36.30
C GLN A 240 42.02 15.43 -37.14
N LEU A 241 41.58 15.51 -38.39
CA LEU A 241 41.56 14.37 -39.33
C LEU A 241 42.97 13.78 -39.55
N ALA A 242 43.99 14.62 -39.72
CA ALA A 242 45.38 14.18 -39.84
C ALA A 242 45.86 13.41 -38.60
N TYR A 243 45.53 13.91 -37.41
CA TYR A 243 45.80 13.20 -36.16
C TYR A 243 44.97 11.93 -36.00
N MET A 244 43.72 11.90 -36.47
CA MET A 244 42.89 10.70 -36.44
C MET A 244 43.47 9.57 -37.29
N ILE A 245 44.03 9.86 -38.46
CA ILE A 245 44.76 8.86 -39.27
C ILE A 245 46.05 8.42 -38.56
N GLY A 246 46.70 9.36 -37.85
CA GLY A 246 47.99 9.15 -37.20
C GLY A 246 47.97 8.46 -35.85
N LEU A 247 46.78 8.21 -35.29
CA LEU A 247 46.60 7.59 -34.00
C LEU A 247 46.03 6.18 -34.23
N GLY A 248 46.70 5.14 -33.71
CA GLY A 248 46.17 3.78 -33.74
C GLY A 248 44.83 3.61 -33.00
N GLN A 249 44.48 4.57 -32.13
CA GLN A 249 43.32 4.54 -31.23
C GLN A 249 41.95 4.58 -31.99
N PRO A 250 41.70 5.53 -32.90
CA PRO A 250 40.57 5.50 -33.85
C PRO A 250 40.27 4.14 -34.48
N HIS A 251 41.31 3.37 -34.81
CA HIS A 251 41.17 2.07 -35.47
C HIS A 251 40.73 0.99 -34.50
N GLN A 252 41.28 1.00 -33.29
CA GLN A 252 40.83 0.12 -32.21
C GLN A 252 39.37 0.43 -31.88
N ASP A 253 39.02 1.70 -31.67
CA ASP A 253 37.67 2.11 -31.26
C ASP A 253 36.60 1.77 -32.32
N HIS A 254 36.87 1.97 -33.61
CA HIS A 254 35.92 1.63 -34.68
C HIS A 254 35.80 0.11 -34.94
N LEU A 255 36.92 -0.63 -34.94
CA LEU A 255 36.87 -2.09 -35.09
C LEU A 255 36.07 -2.71 -33.94
N LEU A 256 36.31 -2.26 -32.72
CA LEU A 256 35.56 -2.70 -31.53
C LEU A 256 34.08 -2.42 -31.65
N TRP A 257 33.70 -1.23 -32.11
CA TRP A 257 32.29 -0.95 -32.37
C TRP A 257 31.70 -1.85 -33.46
N ARG A 258 32.43 -2.21 -34.52
CA ARG A 258 31.93 -3.17 -35.52
C ARG A 258 31.73 -4.57 -34.95
N PHE A 259 32.59 -5.02 -34.04
CA PHE A 259 32.42 -6.31 -33.34
C PHE A 259 31.25 -6.30 -32.35
N GLU A 260 31.02 -5.16 -31.71
CA GLU A 260 30.05 -5.06 -30.62
C GLU A 260 28.67 -4.60 -31.10
N SER A 261 28.57 -3.77 -32.13
CA SER A 261 27.34 -3.05 -32.48
C SER A 261 26.19 -4.00 -32.79
N ALA A 262 26.39 -5.01 -33.63
CA ALA A 262 25.36 -5.99 -33.97
C ALA A 262 24.88 -6.77 -32.73
N THR A 263 25.83 -7.29 -31.96
CA THR A 263 25.56 -8.05 -30.74
C THR A 263 24.89 -7.20 -29.65
N ALA A 264 25.38 -5.97 -29.43
CA ALA A 264 24.85 -5.03 -28.45
C ALA A 264 23.44 -4.60 -28.82
N SER A 265 23.23 -4.22 -30.08
CA SER A 265 21.91 -3.80 -30.59
C SER A 265 20.90 -4.92 -30.43
N ARG A 266 21.28 -6.13 -30.84
CA ARG A 266 20.42 -7.30 -30.78
C ARG A 266 20.08 -7.71 -29.35
N TRP A 267 21.05 -7.65 -28.44
CA TRP A 267 20.82 -7.90 -27.02
C TRP A 267 19.88 -6.82 -26.43
N VAL A 268 20.14 -5.54 -26.69
CA VAL A 268 19.32 -4.42 -26.18
C VAL A 268 17.88 -4.51 -26.67
N GLU A 269 17.65 -4.76 -27.95
CA GLU A 269 16.30 -4.92 -28.52
C GLU A 269 15.54 -6.06 -27.84
N THR A 270 16.17 -7.24 -27.77
CA THR A 270 15.56 -8.43 -27.17
C THR A 270 15.22 -8.19 -25.69
N ARG A 271 16.07 -7.49 -24.94
CA ARG A 271 15.81 -7.22 -23.51
C ARG A 271 14.88 -6.04 -23.29
N SER A 272 14.84 -5.05 -24.19
CA SER A 272 13.83 -3.99 -24.16
C SER A 272 12.42 -4.56 -24.34
N ASP A 273 12.26 -5.52 -25.25
CA ASP A 273 10.98 -6.22 -25.44
C ASP A 273 10.55 -6.99 -24.19
N ILE A 274 11.50 -7.64 -23.49
CA ILE A 274 11.23 -8.33 -22.22
C ILE A 274 10.84 -7.35 -21.10
N LEU A 275 11.43 -6.15 -21.03
CA LEU A 275 11.01 -5.15 -20.05
C LEU A 275 9.61 -4.58 -20.32
N LYS A 276 9.16 -4.66 -21.58
CA LYS A 276 7.85 -4.17 -22.04
C LYS A 276 6.77 -5.26 -22.00
N SER A 277 7.15 -6.53 -21.89
CA SER A 277 6.24 -7.66 -21.79
C SER A 277 5.89 -8.02 -20.34
N ASP A 278 4.96 -8.96 -20.19
CA ASP A 278 4.57 -9.55 -18.90
C ASP A 278 5.48 -10.70 -18.45
N THR A 279 6.68 -10.83 -19.03
CA THR A 279 7.60 -11.93 -18.71
C THR A 279 8.04 -11.86 -17.24
N PRO A 280 7.82 -12.91 -16.43
CA PRO A 280 8.20 -12.93 -15.01
C PRO A 280 9.69 -12.59 -14.82
N MET A 281 9.99 -11.71 -13.86
CA MET A 281 11.35 -11.25 -13.59
C MET A 281 11.55 -10.98 -12.11
N THR A 282 12.73 -11.29 -11.58
CA THR A 282 13.09 -11.01 -10.18
C THR A 282 13.77 -9.64 -10.03
N PRO A 283 13.77 -9.04 -8.82
CA PRO A 283 14.54 -7.82 -8.56
C PRO A 283 16.04 -7.98 -8.84
N GLY A 284 16.59 -9.18 -8.63
CA GLY A 284 17.99 -9.51 -8.95
C GLY A 284 18.28 -9.44 -10.45
N GLN A 285 17.43 -10.08 -11.26
CA GLN A 285 17.49 -10.03 -12.73
C GLN A 285 17.42 -8.60 -13.26
N LEU A 286 16.51 -7.78 -12.73
CA LEU A 286 16.33 -6.39 -13.15
C LEU A 286 17.55 -5.52 -12.81
N ASN A 287 18.18 -5.75 -11.65
CA ASN A 287 19.41 -5.06 -11.26
C ASN A 287 20.62 -5.48 -12.11
N LEU A 288 20.72 -6.77 -12.44
CA LEU A 288 21.79 -7.29 -13.31
C LEU A 288 21.67 -6.67 -14.70
N LEU A 289 20.45 -6.61 -15.22
CA LEU A 289 20.11 -5.93 -16.46
C LEU A 289 20.49 -4.43 -16.45
N ASP A 290 20.09 -3.64 -15.44
CA ASP A 290 20.49 -2.21 -15.28
C ASP A 290 22.02 -2.04 -15.25
N THR A 291 22.70 -2.93 -14.52
CA THR A 291 24.18 -2.95 -14.44
C THR A 291 24.79 -3.22 -15.81
N MET A 292 24.25 -4.17 -16.57
CA MET A 292 24.71 -4.52 -17.91
C MET A 292 24.48 -3.41 -18.93
N TRP A 293 23.32 -2.74 -18.93
CA TRP A 293 23.07 -1.60 -19.82
C TRP A 293 24.07 -0.46 -19.62
N ARG A 294 24.33 -0.11 -18.35
CA ARG A 294 25.32 0.91 -18.00
C ARG A 294 26.73 0.45 -18.34
N GLY A 295 27.04 -0.83 -18.10
CA GLY A 295 28.34 -1.41 -18.37
C GLY A 295 28.69 -1.52 -19.84
N ILE A 296 27.71 -1.86 -20.68
CA ILE A 296 27.83 -1.87 -22.14
C ILE A 296 27.82 -0.44 -22.70
N GLY A 297 27.38 0.57 -21.96
CA GLY A 297 27.39 1.96 -22.44
C GLY A 297 26.59 2.14 -23.72
N ILE A 298 25.37 1.61 -23.75
CA ILE A 298 24.54 1.42 -24.96
C ILE A 298 24.23 2.69 -25.76
N SER A 299 24.34 3.88 -25.14
CA SER A 299 24.14 5.17 -25.82
C SER A 299 25.09 5.40 -27.00
N ARG A 300 26.24 4.72 -27.04
CA ARG A 300 27.16 4.76 -28.19
C ARG A 300 26.72 3.94 -29.41
N TYR A 301 25.62 3.21 -29.29
CA TYR A 301 25.00 2.45 -30.38
C TYR A 301 23.65 3.06 -30.77
N GLY A 302 23.39 4.32 -30.40
CA GLY A 302 22.17 5.04 -30.77
C GLY A 302 20.93 4.78 -29.90
N TYR A 303 21.04 4.01 -28.82
CA TYR A 303 19.91 3.77 -27.90
C TYR A 303 19.77 4.87 -26.84
N ASP A 304 18.54 5.33 -26.63
CA ASP A 304 18.23 6.28 -25.55
C ASP A 304 18.18 5.57 -24.20
N ILE A 305 19.16 5.88 -23.34
CA ILE A 305 19.23 5.32 -22.00
C ILE A 305 18.06 5.77 -21.11
N ASN A 306 17.43 6.91 -21.42
CA ASN A 306 16.31 7.42 -20.65
C ASN A 306 15.04 6.59 -20.86
N GLU A 307 14.76 6.15 -22.09
CA GLU A 307 13.61 5.28 -22.39
C GLU A 307 13.75 3.94 -21.67
N LEU A 308 14.93 3.34 -21.71
CA LEU A 308 15.21 2.07 -21.03
C LEU A 308 15.18 2.22 -19.50
N ASN A 309 15.68 3.33 -18.96
CA ASN A 309 15.54 3.62 -17.53
C ASN A 309 14.06 3.73 -17.12
N ALA A 310 13.21 4.34 -17.95
CA ALA A 310 11.77 4.40 -17.69
C ALA A 310 11.12 3.01 -17.68
N ASP A 311 11.52 2.13 -18.61
CA ASP A 311 11.08 0.73 -18.63
C ASP A 311 11.51 -0.04 -17.37
N ILE A 312 12.76 0.14 -16.91
CA ILE A 312 13.28 -0.47 -15.67
C ILE A 312 12.51 0.04 -14.45
N GLU A 313 12.29 1.35 -14.33
CA GLU A 313 11.55 1.92 -13.20
C GLU A 313 10.09 1.48 -13.19
N ARG A 314 9.44 1.36 -14.36
CA ARG A 314 8.11 0.75 -14.49
C ARG A 314 8.12 -0.68 -13.94
N ARG A 315 9.09 -1.51 -14.34
CA ARG A 315 9.17 -2.91 -13.86
C ARG A 315 9.46 -3.00 -12.36
N LYS A 316 10.30 -2.12 -11.80
CA LYS A 316 10.52 -2.01 -10.35
C LYS A 316 9.22 -1.70 -9.60
N ALA A 317 8.39 -0.80 -10.13
CA ALA A 317 7.12 -0.46 -9.52
C ALA A 317 6.16 -1.66 -9.49
N ILE A 318 6.09 -2.43 -10.58
CA ILE A 318 5.28 -3.66 -10.66
C ILE A 318 5.75 -4.70 -9.63
N LEU A 319 7.05 -5.00 -9.58
CA LEU A 319 7.60 -5.99 -8.64
C LEU A 319 7.37 -5.60 -7.17
N ARG A 320 7.50 -4.31 -6.84
CA ARG A 320 7.16 -3.83 -5.49
C ARG A 320 5.67 -3.98 -5.18
N ALA A 321 4.80 -3.78 -6.17
CA ALA A 321 3.37 -3.95 -5.97
C ALA A 321 3.02 -5.43 -5.72
N GLU A 322 3.63 -6.35 -6.46
CA GLU A 322 3.50 -7.80 -6.28
C GLU A 322 4.04 -8.29 -4.93
N GLU A 323 5.23 -7.84 -4.53
CA GLU A 323 5.82 -8.16 -3.21
C GLU A 323 4.91 -7.67 -2.08
N ASN A 324 4.44 -6.42 -2.16
CA ASN A 324 3.48 -5.89 -1.19
C ASN A 324 2.15 -6.67 -1.20
N ARG A 325 1.70 -7.17 -2.35
CA ARG A 325 0.49 -8.02 -2.46
C ARG A 325 0.70 -9.35 -1.74
N ALA A 326 1.83 -10.01 -2.00
CA ALA A 326 2.20 -11.29 -1.37
C ALA A 326 2.32 -11.15 0.16
N ASP A 327 2.97 -10.08 0.64
CA ASP A 327 3.10 -9.79 2.07
C ASP A 327 1.72 -9.56 2.73
N ARG A 328 0.82 -8.83 2.04
CA ARG A 328 -0.56 -8.64 2.52
C ARG A 328 -1.33 -9.96 2.59
N LEU A 329 -1.11 -10.90 1.68
CA LEU A 329 -1.77 -12.22 1.73
C LEU A 329 -1.18 -13.14 2.80
N ALA A 330 0.15 -13.12 2.95
CA ALA A 330 0.85 -13.86 4.01
C ALA A 330 0.42 -13.44 5.42
N PHE A 331 -0.16 -12.24 5.57
CA PHE A 331 -0.80 -11.82 6.81
C PHE A 331 -1.96 -12.74 7.22
N TYR A 332 -2.86 -13.06 6.27
CA TYR A 332 -4.00 -13.93 6.56
C TYR A 332 -3.55 -15.32 6.99
N ASP A 333 -2.44 -15.81 6.43
CA ASP A 333 -1.83 -17.09 6.84
C ASP A 333 -1.28 -17.04 8.27
N ARG A 334 -0.63 -15.94 8.64
CA ARG A 334 -0.01 -15.75 9.96
C ARG A 334 -1.05 -15.63 11.08
N TYR A 335 -2.18 -14.99 10.78
CA TYR A 335 -3.25 -14.68 11.75
C TYR A 335 -4.53 -15.48 11.51
N LYS A 336 -4.42 -16.65 10.86
CA LYS A 336 -5.54 -17.53 10.52
C LYS A 336 -6.43 -17.95 11.69
N ASP A 337 -5.95 -17.89 12.94
CA ASP A 337 -6.70 -18.25 14.14
C ASP A 337 -7.28 -17.02 14.88
N ARG A 338 -7.05 -15.81 14.37
CA ARG A 338 -7.48 -14.54 14.97
C ARG A 338 -8.68 -13.96 14.22
N PHE A 339 -9.86 -14.46 14.56
CA PHE A 339 -11.13 -14.08 13.92
C PHE A 339 -11.32 -12.57 13.81
N ASP A 340 -11.08 -11.89 14.93
CA ASP A 340 -11.13 -10.44 15.09
C ASP A 340 -10.22 -9.71 14.09
N LEU A 341 -8.96 -10.13 13.96
CA LEU A 341 -8.00 -9.52 13.04
C LEU A 341 -8.30 -9.81 11.56
N LEU A 342 -8.77 -11.01 11.24
CA LEU A 342 -9.06 -11.39 9.85
C LEU A 342 -10.15 -10.49 9.23
N ILE A 343 -11.19 -10.18 9.99
CA ILE A 343 -12.28 -9.29 9.56
C ILE A 343 -11.78 -7.86 9.39
N GLU A 344 -11.05 -7.33 10.36
CA GLU A 344 -10.58 -5.94 10.31
C GLU A 344 -9.58 -5.70 9.17
N VAL A 345 -8.70 -6.67 8.90
CA VAL A 345 -7.78 -6.56 7.77
C VAL A 345 -8.51 -6.69 6.43
N ALA A 346 -9.52 -7.56 6.33
CA ALA A 346 -10.37 -7.63 5.14
C ALA A 346 -11.10 -6.31 4.85
N ARG A 347 -11.62 -5.63 5.88
CA ARG A 347 -12.24 -4.31 5.75
C ARG A 347 -11.28 -3.26 5.21
N ASN A 348 -10.06 -3.20 5.74
CA ASN A 348 -9.04 -2.27 5.27
C ASN A 348 -8.65 -2.53 3.80
N HIS A 349 -8.83 -3.75 3.32
CA HIS A 349 -8.55 -4.15 1.95
C HIS A 349 -9.73 -4.03 0.98
N ALA A 350 -10.92 -3.62 1.43
CA ALA A 350 -12.14 -3.61 0.60
C ALA A 350 -12.08 -2.70 -0.64
N ASN A 351 -11.15 -1.74 -0.68
CA ASN A 351 -10.97 -0.79 -1.79
C ASN A 351 -9.83 -1.18 -2.76
N GLN A 352 -9.30 -2.40 -2.67
CA GLN A 352 -8.24 -2.88 -3.57
C GLN A 352 -8.84 -3.41 -4.90
N ASP A 353 -7.98 -3.81 -5.84
CA ASP A 353 -8.38 -4.36 -7.13
C ASP A 353 -9.14 -5.70 -7.00
N GLU A 354 -10.02 -6.00 -7.97
CA GLU A 354 -10.89 -7.19 -7.95
C GLU A 354 -10.11 -8.50 -7.83
N ASP A 355 -8.96 -8.61 -8.48
CA ASP A 355 -8.13 -9.83 -8.41
C ASP A 355 -7.59 -10.05 -7.00
N PHE A 356 -7.11 -8.99 -6.33
CA PHE A 356 -6.66 -9.09 -4.96
C PHE A 356 -7.81 -9.41 -3.99
N LEU A 357 -8.99 -8.83 -4.23
CA LEU A 357 -10.18 -9.11 -3.42
C LEU A 357 -10.61 -10.58 -3.53
N ALA A 358 -10.48 -11.20 -4.70
CA ALA A 358 -10.74 -12.63 -4.89
C ALA A 358 -9.78 -13.51 -4.06
N GLU A 359 -8.48 -13.18 -4.05
CA GLU A 359 -7.48 -13.91 -3.25
C GLU A 359 -7.72 -13.73 -1.74
N VAL A 360 -8.09 -12.53 -1.30
CA VAL A 360 -8.49 -12.28 0.10
C VAL A 360 -9.73 -13.10 0.46
N GLN A 361 -10.73 -13.15 -0.42
CA GLN A 361 -11.94 -13.95 -0.23
C GLN A 361 -11.63 -15.44 -0.05
N ASP A 362 -10.72 -16.00 -0.85
CA ASP A 362 -10.30 -17.40 -0.71
C ASP A 362 -9.64 -17.67 0.66
N LYS A 363 -8.80 -16.74 1.15
CA LYS A 363 -8.22 -16.84 2.50
C LYS A 363 -9.27 -16.78 3.59
N LEU A 364 -10.23 -15.85 3.49
CA LEU A 364 -11.32 -15.72 4.46
C LEU A 364 -12.22 -16.95 4.47
N ASP A 365 -12.59 -17.49 3.30
CA ASP A 365 -13.38 -18.70 3.20
C ASP A 365 -12.69 -19.91 3.86
N ALA A 366 -11.35 -19.96 3.83
CA ALA A 366 -10.57 -21.01 4.48
C ALA A 366 -10.43 -20.82 6.01
N TYR A 367 -10.27 -19.59 6.49
CA TYR A 367 -9.84 -19.33 7.87
C TYR A 367 -10.95 -18.81 8.80
N LEU A 368 -11.96 -18.13 8.28
CA LEU A 368 -12.88 -17.37 9.12
C LEU A 368 -13.72 -18.26 10.03
N GLU A 369 -14.21 -19.39 9.52
CA GLU A 369 -15.03 -20.32 10.31
C GLU A 369 -14.20 -21.04 11.39
N PRO A 370 -13.02 -21.64 11.12
CA PRO A 370 -12.12 -22.15 12.16
C PRO A 370 -11.68 -21.09 13.18
N ALA A 371 -11.34 -19.88 12.74
CA ALA A 371 -10.93 -18.79 13.62
C ALA A 371 -12.04 -18.42 14.61
N SER A 372 -13.30 -18.41 14.14
CA SER A 372 -14.44 -18.12 15.01
C SER A 372 -14.69 -19.21 16.06
N GLU A 373 -14.31 -20.46 15.79
CA GLU A 373 -14.36 -21.54 16.80
C GLU A 373 -13.34 -21.29 17.91
N VAL A 374 -12.12 -20.91 17.54
CA VAL A 374 -11.06 -20.54 18.49
C VAL A 374 -11.50 -19.34 19.32
N TYR A 375 -12.00 -18.28 18.66
CA TYR A 375 -12.48 -17.07 19.34
C TYR A 375 -13.62 -17.38 20.32
N ALA A 376 -14.65 -18.11 19.89
CA ALA A 376 -15.78 -18.47 20.76
C ALA A 376 -15.34 -19.32 21.96
N ARG A 377 -14.42 -20.27 21.76
CA ARG A 377 -13.91 -21.14 22.83
C ARG A 377 -13.12 -20.36 23.86
N ASP A 378 -12.29 -19.42 23.42
CA ASP A 378 -11.34 -18.70 24.29
C ASP A 378 -11.96 -17.43 24.90
N ALA A 379 -13.12 -16.99 24.41
CA ALA A 379 -13.88 -15.86 24.95
C ALA A 379 -14.36 -16.12 26.38
N ASN A 380 -14.07 -15.21 27.30
CA ASN A 380 -14.42 -15.30 28.72
C ASN A 380 -14.85 -13.96 29.34
N TYR A 381 -14.72 -12.85 28.60
CA TYR A 381 -15.04 -11.51 29.09
C TYR A 381 -16.38 -11.01 28.55
N VAL A 382 -17.04 -10.13 29.31
CA VAL A 382 -18.31 -9.50 28.92
C VAL A 382 -18.17 -8.77 27.57
N SER A 383 -17.07 -8.06 27.33
CA SER A 383 -16.81 -7.37 26.07
C SER A 383 -16.75 -8.28 24.85
N GLU A 384 -16.29 -9.53 25.02
CA GLU A 384 -16.25 -10.51 23.93
C GLU A 384 -17.64 -11.09 23.66
N ALA A 385 -18.46 -11.26 24.71
CA ALA A 385 -19.86 -11.64 24.57
C ALA A 385 -20.69 -10.56 23.86
N GLU A 386 -20.50 -9.29 24.22
CA GLU A 386 -21.12 -8.15 23.52
C GLU A 386 -20.71 -8.12 22.04
N TYR A 387 -19.42 -8.29 21.74
CA TYR A 387 -18.92 -8.35 20.35
C TYR A 387 -19.55 -9.52 19.57
N MET A 388 -19.62 -10.71 20.17
CA MET A 388 -20.25 -11.88 19.57
C MET A 388 -21.74 -11.68 19.26
N LEU A 389 -22.49 -10.98 20.13
CA LEU A 389 -23.89 -10.66 19.88
C LEU A 389 -24.07 -9.63 18.79
N ALA A 390 -23.30 -8.54 18.83
CA ALA A 390 -23.33 -7.52 17.79
C ALA A 390 -23.05 -8.14 16.43
N TRP A 391 -22.08 -9.06 16.37
CA TRP A 391 -21.79 -9.85 15.19
C TRP A 391 -22.97 -10.73 14.76
N ALA A 392 -23.57 -11.47 15.68
CA ALA A 392 -24.68 -12.38 15.39
C ALA A 392 -25.92 -11.64 14.87
N ALA A 393 -26.28 -10.51 15.48
CA ALA A 393 -27.42 -9.68 15.08
C ALA A 393 -27.32 -9.19 13.63
N GLN A 394 -26.10 -9.00 13.15
CA GLN A 394 -25.80 -8.49 11.82
C GLN A 394 -25.26 -9.57 10.87
N ALA A 395 -25.23 -10.84 11.30
CA ALA A 395 -24.66 -11.94 10.54
C ALA A 395 -25.42 -12.18 9.23
N GLY A 396 -24.73 -11.96 8.11
CA GLY A 396 -25.32 -12.07 6.76
C GLY A 396 -25.60 -10.73 6.08
N THR A 397 -25.28 -9.60 6.73
CA THR A 397 -25.15 -8.29 6.08
C THR A 397 -23.80 -8.17 5.34
N ALA A 398 -23.75 -7.37 4.28
CA ALA A 398 -22.54 -7.17 3.48
C ALA A 398 -21.43 -6.39 4.22
N GLU A 399 -21.76 -5.71 5.32
CA GLU A 399 -20.92 -4.70 5.98
C GLU A 399 -20.00 -5.28 7.08
N LEU A 400 -20.43 -6.34 7.77
CA LEU A 400 -19.57 -7.12 8.67
C LEU A 400 -18.88 -8.28 7.97
N CYS A 401 -19.41 -8.74 6.85
CA CYS A 401 -18.80 -9.80 6.06
C CYS A 401 -18.36 -9.34 4.67
N PRO A 402 -17.52 -8.28 4.58
CA PRO A 402 -16.94 -7.96 3.31
C PRO A 402 -16.13 -9.16 2.85
N LEU A 403 -16.34 -9.58 1.61
CA LEU A 403 -15.52 -10.59 0.93
C LEU A 403 -15.70 -12.04 1.43
N SER A 404 -16.61 -12.34 2.37
CA SER A 404 -16.95 -13.73 2.75
C SER A 404 -18.38 -14.11 2.38
N LYS A 405 -18.65 -15.41 2.20
CA LYS A 405 -19.97 -15.91 1.84
C LYS A 405 -21.00 -15.64 2.95
N PRO A 406 -22.17 -15.04 2.67
CA PRO A 406 -23.22 -14.77 3.67
C PRO A 406 -23.68 -16.01 4.46
N ALA A 407 -23.61 -17.20 3.87
CA ALA A 407 -23.93 -18.45 4.55
C ALA A 407 -22.92 -18.80 5.66
N THR A 408 -21.62 -18.55 5.43
CA THR A 408 -20.56 -18.77 6.42
C THR A 408 -20.77 -17.84 7.61
N CYS A 409 -21.02 -16.56 7.36
CA CYS A 409 -21.27 -15.59 8.42
C CYS A 409 -22.49 -15.92 9.27
N ARG A 410 -23.58 -16.41 8.67
CA ARG A 410 -24.75 -16.88 9.42
C ARG A 410 -24.45 -18.08 10.31
N ARG A 411 -23.57 -19.00 9.91
CA ARG A 411 -23.12 -20.11 10.77
C ARG A 411 -22.30 -19.60 11.96
N ILE A 412 -21.40 -18.66 11.71
CA ILE A 412 -20.60 -18.01 12.76
C ILE A 412 -21.51 -17.26 13.75
N GLY A 413 -22.48 -16.49 13.26
CA GLY A 413 -23.46 -15.80 14.10
C GLY A 413 -24.20 -16.75 15.04
N LYS A 414 -24.70 -17.88 14.52
CA LYS A 414 -25.35 -18.92 15.35
C LYS A 414 -24.41 -19.53 16.40
N ARG A 415 -23.13 -19.75 16.05
CA ARG A 415 -22.11 -20.24 17.00
C ARG A 415 -21.90 -19.24 18.14
N PHE A 416 -21.81 -17.97 17.79
CA PHE A 416 -21.66 -16.87 18.75
C PHE A 416 -22.87 -16.72 19.67
N GLU A 417 -24.11 -16.77 19.14
CA GLU A 417 -25.33 -16.80 19.97
C GLU A 417 -25.31 -17.95 20.98
N GLY A 418 -24.92 -19.14 20.53
CA GLY A 418 -24.77 -20.32 21.39
C GLY A 418 -23.75 -20.09 22.51
N ARG A 419 -22.55 -19.61 22.16
CA ARG A 419 -21.49 -19.33 23.14
C ARG A 419 -21.90 -18.26 24.15
N VAL A 420 -22.52 -17.17 23.69
CA VAL A 420 -22.99 -16.11 24.57
C VAL A 420 -24.05 -16.61 25.53
N THR A 421 -24.96 -17.47 25.07
CA THR A 421 -25.96 -18.12 25.94
C THR A 421 -25.31 -18.97 27.04
N ASP A 422 -24.19 -19.62 26.74
CA ASP A 422 -23.42 -20.36 27.75
C ASP A 422 -22.70 -19.41 28.71
N MET A 423 -22.04 -18.35 28.22
CA MET A 423 -21.39 -17.34 29.06
C MET A 423 -22.39 -16.63 29.98
N ALA A 424 -23.63 -16.39 29.52
CA ALA A 424 -24.69 -15.80 30.32
C ALA A 424 -25.03 -16.63 31.57
N LYS A 425 -24.81 -17.95 31.56
CA LYS A 425 -24.97 -18.81 32.76
C LYS A 425 -23.89 -18.53 33.79
N ASP A 426 -22.64 -18.40 33.35
CA ASP A 426 -21.50 -18.09 34.22
C ASP A 426 -21.63 -16.66 34.78
N PHE A 427 -22.09 -15.73 33.96
CA PHE A 427 -22.38 -14.35 34.37
C PHE A 427 -23.54 -14.27 35.36
N ALA A 428 -24.58 -15.08 35.18
CA ALA A 428 -25.70 -15.15 36.12
C ALA A 428 -25.23 -15.58 37.52
N GLU A 429 -24.38 -16.61 37.60
CA GLU A 429 -23.81 -17.05 38.88
C GLU A 429 -22.96 -15.95 39.53
N ALA A 430 -22.14 -15.24 38.73
CA ALA A 430 -21.34 -14.12 39.23
C ALA A 430 -22.22 -12.96 39.75
N LEU A 431 -23.31 -12.63 39.03
CA LEU A 431 -24.29 -11.62 39.43
C LEU A 431 -24.96 -11.99 40.75
N GLU A 432 -25.42 -13.22 40.90
CA GLU A 432 -26.07 -13.71 42.13
C GLU A 432 -25.12 -13.65 43.34
N GLN A 433 -23.86 -14.06 43.16
CA GLN A 433 -22.84 -13.96 44.20
C GLN A 433 -22.54 -12.50 44.57
N ALA A 434 -22.46 -11.61 43.59
CA ALA A 434 -22.23 -10.19 43.82
C ALA A 434 -23.41 -9.53 44.56
N ALA A 435 -24.64 -9.86 44.16
CA ALA A 435 -25.86 -9.42 44.81
C ALA A 435 -25.90 -9.88 46.27
N ALA A 436 -25.60 -11.16 46.55
CA ALA A 436 -25.58 -11.70 47.90
C ALA A 436 -24.54 -11.02 48.82
N ARG A 437 -23.41 -10.55 48.28
CA ARG A 437 -22.36 -9.85 49.05
C ARG A 437 -22.70 -8.40 49.36
N ARG A 438 -23.40 -7.71 48.46
CA ARG A 438 -23.70 -6.27 48.57
C ARG A 438 -25.09 -5.95 49.11
N THR A 439 -25.98 -6.94 49.15
CA THR A 439 -27.37 -6.75 49.56
C THR A 439 -27.67 -7.53 50.82
N ASP A 440 -27.87 -6.84 51.95
CA ASP A 440 -28.46 -7.46 53.11
C ASP A 440 -29.98 -7.54 52.89
N LYS A 441 -30.48 -8.77 52.69
CA LYS A 441 -31.92 -9.03 52.49
C LYS A 441 -32.75 -8.68 53.72
N HIS A 442 -32.14 -8.49 54.89
CA HIS A 442 -32.81 -8.15 56.14
C HIS A 442 -32.75 -6.66 56.48
N ASP A 443 -31.76 -5.91 55.97
CA ASP A 443 -31.71 -4.47 56.17
C ASP A 443 -32.82 -3.76 55.38
N ARG A 444 -33.59 -2.93 56.08
CA ARG A 444 -34.73 -2.17 55.58
C ARG A 444 -34.49 -0.67 55.71
N SER A 445 -33.26 -0.23 55.49
CA SER A 445 -32.85 1.18 55.55
C SER A 445 -32.86 1.84 54.16
N LEU A 446 -32.95 3.18 54.13
CA LEU A 446 -32.72 3.97 52.91
C LEU A 446 -31.29 3.77 52.39
N GLU A 447 -30.32 3.55 53.27
CA GLU A 447 -28.93 3.28 52.87
C GLU A 447 -28.78 1.95 52.13
N GLN A 448 -29.47 0.91 52.58
CA GLN A 448 -29.50 -0.37 51.88
C GLN A 448 -30.20 -0.24 50.51
N LEU A 449 -31.24 0.59 50.40
CA LEU A 449 -31.86 0.88 49.11
C LEU A 449 -30.88 1.60 48.18
N ALA A 450 -30.18 2.62 48.67
CA ALA A 450 -29.16 3.32 47.88
C ALA A 450 -28.05 2.37 47.40
N THR A 451 -27.64 1.43 48.25
CA THR A 451 -26.67 0.38 47.89
C THR A 451 -27.20 -0.53 46.78
N GLN A 452 -28.49 -0.90 46.82
CA GLN A 452 -29.12 -1.73 45.78
C GLN A 452 -29.28 -0.99 44.44
N VAL A 453 -29.59 0.30 44.48
CA VAL A 453 -29.67 1.15 43.28
C VAL A 453 -28.29 1.33 42.65
N MET A 454 -27.27 1.61 43.47
CA MET A 454 -25.87 1.69 43.01
C MET A 454 -25.41 0.35 42.44
N PHE A 455 -25.73 -0.78 43.09
CA PHE A 455 -25.42 -2.10 42.57
C PHE A 455 -26.11 -2.36 41.23
N ALA A 456 -27.37 -1.98 41.07
CA ALA A 456 -28.08 -2.12 39.81
C ALA A 456 -27.41 -1.30 38.69
N GLY A 457 -27.04 -0.04 38.98
CA GLY A 457 -26.27 0.78 38.06
C GLY A 457 -24.91 0.16 37.68
N ASP A 458 -24.19 -0.41 38.66
CA ASP A 458 -22.91 -1.11 38.39
C ASP A 458 -23.08 -2.33 37.48
N MET A 459 -24.15 -3.11 37.68
CA MET A 459 -24.40 -4.34 36.92
C MET A 459 -24.93 -4.04 35.53
N ASP A 460 -25.80 -3.05 35.37
CA ASP A 460 -26.22 -2.54 34.06
C ASP A 460 -25.03 -1.99 33.28
N MET A 461 -24.15 -1.23 33.95
CA MET A 461 -22.91 -0.77 33.36
C MET A 461 -21.95 -1.92 32.99
N LEU A 462 -21.94 -3.01 33.76
CA LEU A 462 -21.06 -4.15 33.52
C LEU A 462 -21.57 -5.07 32.39
N TYR A 463 -22.86 -5.42 32.42
CA TYR A 463 -23.46 -6.45 31.58
C TYR A 463 -24.32 -5.88 30.43
N GLY A 464 -24.90 -4.69 30.58
CA GLY A 464 -25.73 -4.05 29.55
C GLY A 464 -26.80 -4.97 28.98
N ASP A 465 -26.85 -5.07 27.65
CA ASP A 465 -27.86 -5.88 26.94
C ASP A 465 -27.75 -7.38 27.22
N LEU A 466 -26.62 -7.86 27.78
CA LEU A 466 -26.52 -9.24 28.23
C LEU A 466 -27.52 -9.55 29.35
N LEU A 467 -27.97 -8.55 30.11
CA LEU A 467 -29.00 -8.72 31.14
C LEU A 467 -30.35 -9.17 30.57
N GLU A 468 -30.55 -9.09 29.25
CA GLU A 468 -31.76 -9.57 28.57
C GLU A 468 -31.59 -11.00 28.02
N ILE A 469 -30.47 -11.67 28.30
CA ILE A 469 -30.13 -12.96 27.70
C ILE A 469 -30.14 -14.12 28.69
N GLY A 470 -30.98 -15.10 28.40
CA GLY A 470 -30.95 -16.43 29.03
C GLY A 470 -31.09 -16.37 30.55
N LYS A 471 -30.21 -17.08 31.25
CA LYS A 471 -30.23 -17.13 32.73
C LYS A 471 -29.90 -15.79 33.39
N LEU A 472 -29.14 -14.93 32.72
CA LEU A 472 -28.76 -13.64 33.29
C LEU A 472 -30.00 -12.75 33.45
N THR A 473 -30.99 -12.87 32.56
CA THR A 473 -32.31 -12.23 32.68
C THR A 473 -33.04 -12.62 33.95
N ASP A 474 -33.06 -13.91 34.27
CA ASP A 474 -33.75 -14.42 35.45
C ASP A 474 -33.08 -13.88 36.73
N SER A 475 -31.75 -13.96 36.82
CA SER A 475 -31.00 -13.43 37.97
C SER A 475 -31.11 -11.90 38.09
N TRP A 476 -31.21 -11.18 36.97
CA TRP A 476 -31.42 -9.74 36.96
C TRP A 476 -32.83 -9.34 37.41
N ALA A 477 -33.84 -10.12 37.03
CA ALA A 477 -35.21 -9.94 37.50
C ALA A 477 -35.30 -10.09 39.02
N ASP A 478 -34.60 -11.07 39.61
CA ASP A 478 -34.54 -11.26 41.08
C ASP A 478 -33.92 -10.07 41.82
N VAL A 479 -32.83 -9.49 41.27
CA VAL A 479 -32.20 -8.28 41.80
C VAL A 479 -33.17 -7.09 41.73
N THR A 480 -33.84 -6.93 40.59
CA THR A 480 -34.82 -5.87 40.36
C THR A 480 -36.02 -5.99 41.31
N ASP A 481 -36.57 -7.19 41.47
CA ASP A 481 -37.71 -7.45 42.35
C ASP A 481 -37.36 -7.18 43.83
N THR A 482 -36.15 -7.58 44.25
CA THR A 482 -35.68 -7.32 45.62
C THR A 482 -35.62 -5.81 45.90
N ARG A 483 -35.07 -5.03 44.96
CA ARG A 483 -34.99 -3.56 45.03
C ARG A 483 -36.37 -2.92 45.08
N GLN A 484 -37.26 -3.30 44.17
CA GLN A 484 -38.60 -2.75 44.08
C GLN A 484 -39.46 -3.07 45.31
N GLN A 485 -39.30 -4.27 45.89
CA GLN A 485 -39.94 -4.61 47.16
C GLN A 485 -39.44 -3.73 48.30
N LEU A 486 -38.16 -3.39 48.33
CA LEU A 486 -37.60 -2.50 49.34
C LEU A 486 -38.11 -1.06 49.16
N GLN A 487 -38.11 -0.53 47.93
CA GLN A 487 -38.71 0.77 47.59
C GLN A 487 -40.17 0.87 48.05
N LYS A 488 -40.97 -0.16 47.78
CA LYS A 488 -42.37 -0.22 48.22
C LYS A 488 -42.51 -0.11 49.73
N ARG A 489 -41.64 -0.78 50.50
CA ARG A 489 -41.64 -0.72 51.97
C ARG A 489 -41.19 0.65 52.47
N LEU A 490 -40.25 1.28 51.76
CA LEU A 490 -39.67 2.57 52.10
C LEU A 490 -40.39 3.77 51.49
N ALA A 491 -41.55 3.59 50.84
CA ALA A 491 -42.27 4.68 50.17
C ALA A 491 -42.59 5.87 51.10
N LYS A 492 -42.91 5.62 52.38
CA LYS A 492 -43.14 6.70 53.37
C LYS A 492 -41.83 7.43 53.74
N PRO A 493 -40.74 6.74 54.15
CA PRO A 493 -39.43 7.37 54.32
C PRO A 493 -38.94 8.15 53.10
N LEU A 494 -39.07 7.58 51.89
CA LEU A 494 -38.69 8.23 50.64
C LEU A 494 -39.47 9.53 50.41
N GLN A 495 -40.79 9.52 50.67
CA GLN A 495 -41.58 10.74 50.59
C GLN A 495 -41.11 11.81 51.59
N ALA A 496 -40.81 11.41 52.83
CA ALA A 496 -40.38 12.35 53.85
C ALA A 496 -39.02 13.00 53.52
N GLU A 497 -38.10 12.24 52.94
CA GLU A 497 -36.82 12.77 52.46
C GLU A 497 -37.04 13.70 51.27
N LEU A 498 -37.85 13.30 50.28
CA LEU A 498 -38.21 14.13 49.14
C LEU A 498 -38.83 15.48 49.56
N ASP A 499 -39.74 15.46 50.52
CA ASP A 499 -40.44 16.66 51.03
C ASP A 499 -39.45 17.67 51.66
N GLY A 500 -38.29 17.22 52.15
CA GLY A 500 -37.26 18.07 52.75
C GLY A 500 -36.24 18.66 51.78
N LEU A 501 -36.21 18.22 50.52
CA LEU A 501 -35.26 18.70 49.51
C LEU A 501 -35.76 19.98 48.84
N SER A 502 -34.87 20.76 48.25
CA SER A 502 -35.22 21.92 47.41
C SER A 502 -34.13 22.15 46.36
N GLY A 503 -34.53 22.61 45.16
CA GLY A 503 -33.64 22.77 44.01
C GLY A 503 -33.50 21.50 43.15
N ALA A 504 -33.23 21.70 41.86
CA ALA A 504 -33.13 20.64 40.86
C ALA A 504 -32.06 19.60 41.21
N ASP A 505 -30.84 20.05 41.53
CA ASP A 505 -29.70 19.18 41.84
C ASP A 505 -30.00 18.21 43.00
N ALA A 506 -30.66 18.69 44.05
CA ALA A 506 -31.03 17.87 45.20
C ALA A 506 -32.10 16.83 44.84
N LEU A 507 -33.06 17.19 43.99
CA LEU A 507 -34.14 16.31 43.53
C LEU A 507 -33.64 15.24 42.56
N VAL A 508 -32.78 15.62 41.62
CA VAL A 508 -32.09 14.69 40.71
C VAL A 508 -31.16 13.76 41.49
N GLY A 509 -30.43 14.29 42.48
CA GLY A 509 -29.59 13.49 43.39
C GLY A 509 -30.39 12.47 44.18
N PHE A 510 -31.60 12.83 44.65
CA PHE A 510 -32.51 11.91 45.31
C PHE A 510 -33.01 10.80 44.39
N GLU A 511 -33.41 11.15 43.17
CA GLU A 511 -33.84 10.16 42.17
C GLU A 511 -32.73 9.14 41.91
N ARG A 512 -31.52 9.62 41.59
CA ARG A 512 -30.35 8.78 41.32
C ARG A 512 -29.96 7.90 42.51
N ARG A 513 -30.20 8.37 43.74
CA ARG A 513 -29.87 7.62 44.95
C ARG A 513 -30.83 6.46 45.19
N TYR A 514 -32.12 6.60 44.85
CA TYR A 514 -33.15 5.66 45.30
C TYR A 514 -33.93 4.93 44.20
N PHE A 515 -33.73 5.30 42.93
CA PHE A 515 -34.45 4.72 41.80
C PHE A 515 -33.49 4.36 40.65
N PHE A 516 -33.77 3.26 39.96
CA PHE A 516 -33.03 2.80 38.79
C PHE A 516 -34.00 2.47 37.65
N GLY A 517 -33.76 3.01 36.45
CA GLY A 517 -34.62 2.80 35.28
C GLY A 517 -36.09 3.14 35.56
N ASP A 518 -37.00 2.22 35.19
CA ASP A 518 -38.45 2.42 35.27
C ASP A 518 -39.07 2.19 36.66
N ASP A 519 -38.26 2.15 37.73
CA ASP A 519 -38.75 1.91 39.09
C ASP A 519 -39.87 2.90 39.49
N LEU A 520 -39.82 4.14 38.99
CA LEU A 520 -40.80 5.20 39.26
C LEU A 520 -42.15 5.00 38.57
N GLY A 521 -42.19 4.28 37.44
CA GLY A 521 -43.42 3.96 36.72
C GLY A 521 -44.29 2.89 37.39
N ARG A 522 -43.77 2.22 38.44
CA ARG A 522 -44.49 1.12 39.12
C ARG A 522 -45.30 1.61 40.32
N GLY A 523 -46.56 1.16 40.40
CA GLY A 523 -47.59 1.71 41.29
C GLY A 523 -47.30 1.74 42.80
N SER A 524 -46.26 1.06 43.29
CA SER A 524 -45.87 1.04 44.71
C SER A 524 -45.23 2.32 45.24
N VAL A 525 -44.61 3.13 44.38
CA VAL A 525 -43.98 4.43 44.73
C VAL A 525 -44.64 5.61 44.02
N ARG A 526 -45.85 5.40 43.50
CA ARG A 526 -46.60 6.35 42.68
C ARG A 526 -46.64 7.77 43.24
N LYS A 527 -46.89 7.94 44.55
CA LYS A 527 -46.94 9.26 45.19
C LYS A 527 -45.57 9.97 45.16
N VAL A 528 -44.49 9.22 45.39
CA VAL A 528 -43.12 9.75 45.33
C VAL A 528 -42.82 10.16 43.89
N SER A 529 -43.18 9.33 42.89
CA SER A 529 -43.04 9.69 41.48
C SER A 529 -43.83 10.93 41.13
N GLU A 530 -45.15 10.99 41.40
CA GLU A 530 -46.00 12.15 41.08
C GLU A 530 -45.48 13.45 41.72
N THR A 531 -44.95 13.37 42.96
CA THR A 531 -44.35 14.52 43.64
C THR A 531 -43.04 14.93 42.98
N LEU A 532 -42.18 13.97 42.63
CA LEU A 532 -40.90 14.21 41.98
C LEU A 532 -41.12 14.76 40.56
N ASP A 533 -42.06 14.20 39.80
CA ASP A 533 -42.48 14.63 38.45
C ASP A 533 -42.92 16.10 38.47
N ALA A 534 -43.83 16.45 39.38
CA ALA A 534 -44.31 17.82 39.50
C ALA A 534 -43.21 18.82 39.86
N ARG A 535 -42.20 18.40 40.61
CA ARG A 535 -41.10 19.25 41.07
C ARG A 535 -39.93 19.34 40.08
N LEU A 536 -39.77 18.35 39.22
CA LEU A 536 -38.74 18.28 38.19
C LEU A 536 -39.24 18.62 36.78
N ALA A 537 -40.54 18.89 36.59
CA ALA A 537 -41.14 19.10 35.27
C ALA A 537 -40.40 20.09 34.36
N ASN A 538 -39.74 21.10 34.95
CA ASN A 538 -38.98 22.10 34.19
C ASN A 538 -37.46 21.80 34.11
N GLU A 539 -36.93 20.96 34.99
CA GLU A 539 -35.49 20.72 35.19
C GLU A 539 -35.04 19.37 34.60
N ALA A 540 -35.97 18.43 34.44
CA ALA A 540 -35.76 17.13 33.81
C ALA A 540 -36.94 16.81 32.85
N PRO A 541 -37.15 17.62 31.79
CA PRO A 541 -38.30 17.50 30.90
C PRO A 541 -38.38 16.16 30.15
N PHE A 542 -37.25 15.47 29.98
CA PHE A 542 -37.16 14.21 29.24
C PHE A 542 -37.13 12.98 30.15
N ARG A 543 -37.53 13.15 31.42
CA ARG A 543 -37.56 12.06 32.39
C ARG A 543 -38.55 10.97 31.95
N GLY A 544 -38.11 9.71 32.01
CA GLY A 544 -38.90 8.55 31.59
C GLY A 544 -38.81 8.22 30.09
N LEU A 545 -38.07 9.00 29.30
CA LEU A 545 -37.66 8.60 27.95
C LEU A 545 -36.42 7.71 28.01
N GLU A 546 -36.26 6.83 27.02
CA GLU A 546 -34.99 6.11 26.84
C GLU A 546 -33.83 7.10 26.68
N GLY A 547 -32.72 6.88 27.39
CA GLY A 547 -31.61 7.83 27.42
C GLY A 547 -31.94 9.22 27.97
N GLY A 548 -33.09 9.38 28.64
CA GLY A 548 -33.52 10.65 29.24
C GLY A 548 -32.56 11.20 30.29
N ASP A 549 -31.74 10.36 30.92
CA ASP A 549 -30.68 10.79 31.82
C ASP A 549 -29.57 11.57 31.10
N TYR A 550 -29.19 11.16 29.89
CA TYR A 550 -28.26 11.85 29.02
C TYR A 550 -28.87 13.15 28.49
N LEU A 551 -30.11 13.11 27.98
CA LEU A 551 -30.79 14.30 27.46
C LEU A 551 -31.01 15.36 28.54
N ASN A 552 -31.40 14.95 29.75
CA ASN A 552 -31.54 15.89 30.87
C ASN A 552 -30.19 16.39 31.39
N ALA A 553 -29.11 15.59 31.31
CA ALA A 553 -27.77 16.08 31.60
C ALA A 553 -27.30 17.14 30.60
N LEU A 554 -27.73 17.05 29.33
CA LEU A 554 -27.53 18.10 28.33
C LEU A 554 -28.32 19.36 28.68
N VAL A 555 -29.62 19.24 28.99
CA VAL A 555 -30.48 20.36 29.41
C VAL A 555 -29.84 21.15 30.56
N ASN A 556 -29.31 20.42 31.55
CA ASN A 556 -28.69 21.01 32.74
C ASN A 556 -27.22 21.40 32.54
N GLN A 557 -26.64 21.13 31.37
CA GLN A 557 -25.22 21.32 31.06
C GLN A 557 -24.28 20.68 32.11
N ASP A 558 -24.67 19.50 32.64
CA ASP A 558 -23.89 18.74 33.63
C ASP A 558 -22.74 17.99 32.92
N ILE A 559 -21.69 18.73 32.58
CA ILE A 559 -20.53 18.23 31.81
C ILE A 559 -19.84 17.04 32.50
N ILE A 560 -19.82 17.01 33.84
CA ILE A 560 -19.20 15.91 34.59
C ILE A 560 -20.02 14.64 34.37
N ARG A 561 -21.35 14.74 34.55
CA ARG A 561 -22.24 13.60 34.34
C ARG A 561 -22.24 13.12 32.89
N LEU A 562 -22.24 14.05 31.92
CA LEU A 562 -22.18 13.70 30.49
C LEU A 562 -20.94 12.87 30.15
N ARG A 563 -19.80 13.14 30.80
CA ARG A 563 -18.58 12.34 30.62
C ARG A 563 -18.70 10.93 31.21
N GLU A 564 -19.36 10.79 32.35
CA GLU A 564 -19.63 9.48 32.94
C GLU A 564 -20.57 8.67 32.03
N LEU A 565 -21.63 9.30 31.54
CA LEU A 565 -22.60 8.68 30.66
C LEU A 565 -22.00 8.35 29.28
N ASP A 566 -21.16 9.21 28.72
CA ASP A 566 -20.42 8.88 27.49
C ASP A 566 -19.61 7.59 27.66
N ALA A 567 -18.88 7.44 28.77
CA ALA A 567 -18.12 6.22 29.02
C ALA A 567 -19.00 4.96 29.15
N HIS A 568 -20.29 5.12 29.45
CA HIS A 568 -21.28 4.06 29.44
C HIS A 568 -21.78 3.76 28.01
N TYR A 569 -22.29 4.77 27.30
CA TYR A 569 -22.82 4.62 25.94
C TYR A 569 -21.76 4.21 24.91
N THR A 570 -20.49 4.56 25.13
CA THR A 570 -19.41 4.26 24.18
C THR A 570 -18.56 3.04 24.58
N ARG A 571 -18.92 2.31 25.65
CA ARG A 571 -18.09 1.24 26.22
C ARG A 571 -17.86 0.07 25.25
N GLY A 572 -18.93 -0.38 24.59
CA GLY A 572 -18.89 -1.52 23.65
C GLY A 572 -17.94 -1.32 22.47
N TYR A 573 -17.58 -0.07 22.17
CA TYR A 573 -16.69 0.26 21.07
C TYR A 573 -15.21 0.25 21.42
N ARG A 574 -14.86 0.41 22.70
CA ARG A 574 -13.44 0.44 23.09
C ARG A 574 -12.69 -0.80 22.63
N PRO A 575 -13.22 -2.03 22.76
CA PRO A 575 -12.59 -3.24 22.21
C PRO A 575 -12.50 -3.23 20.67
N MET A 576 -13.59 -2.89 19.96
CA MET A 576 -13.63 -2.87 18.50
C MET A 576 -12.63 -1.85 17.91
N ILE A 577 -12.54 -0.67 18.50
CA ILE A 577 -11.65 0.38 18.02
C ILE A 577 -10.22 0.12 18.49
N ALA A 578 -9.99 -0.49 19.65
CA ALA A 578 -8.65 -0.95 20.03
C ALA A 578 -8.14 -2.02 19.06
N LEU A 579 -9.03 -2.89 18.58
CA LEU A 579 -8.73 -3.88 17.55
C LEU A 579 -8.44 -3.22 16.19
N ALA A 580 -9.25 -2.25 15.77
CA ALA A 580 -8.99 -1.45 14.58
C ALA A 580 -7.68 -0.63 14.70
N GLY A 581 -7.35 -0.16 15.90
CA GLY A 581 -6.11 0.55 16.21
C GLY A 581 -4.91 -0.38 16.14
N ALA A 582 -5.05 -1.60 16.65
CA ALA A 582 -4.04 -2.64 16.53
C ALA A 582 -3.82 -3.04 15.06
N SER A 583 -4.89 -3.22 14.28
CA SER A 583 -4.77 -3.56 12.86
C SER A 583 -4.14 -2.42 12.06
N LEU A 584 -4.53 -1.16 12.33
CA LEU A 584 -3.97 0.02 11.66
C LEU A 584 -2.52 0.29 12.09
N SER A 585 -2.16 0.09 13.36
CA SER A 585 -0.77 0.14 13.84
C SER A 585 0.14 -0.85 13.12
N MET A 586 -0.40 -1.99 12.70
CA MET A 586 0.37 -3.02 11.99
C MET A 586 0.62 -2.65 10.53
N LEU A 587 -0.25 -1.84 9.91
CA LEU A 587 -0.08 -1.28 8.56
C LEU A 587 0.72 0.03 8.58
N ASN A 588 0.57 0.82 9.64
CA ASN A 588 1.27 2.06 9.88
C ASN A 588 1.44 2.25 11.41
N PRO A 589 2.66 2.11 11.96
CA PRO A 589 2.92 2.21 13.40
C PRO A 589 2.46 3.52 14.06
N ALA A 590 2.28 4.59 13.28
CA ALA A 590 1.78 5.87 13.78
C ALA A 590 0.23 5.93 13.88
N ALA A 591 -0.48 5.00 13.23
CA ALA A 591 -1.93 5.03 13.13
C ALA A 591 -2.65 4.54 14.39
N GLY A 592 -2.16 3.50 15.09
CA GLY A 592 -2.83 3.07 16.32
C GLY A 592 -2.69 4.06 17.49
N PRO A 593 -1.52 4.68 17.76
CA PRO A 593 -1.45 5.75 18.76
C PRO A 593 -2.27 7.00 18.42
N ALA A 594 -2.59 7.22 17.13
CA ALA A 594 -3.54 8.24 16.71
C ALA A 594 -4.97 7.81 17.05
N LEU A 595 -5.34 6.57 16.70
CA LEU A 595 -6.67 6.04 16.99
C LEU A 595 -6.95 5.86 18.49
N GLU A 596 -5.95 5.48 19.30
CA GLU A 596 -6.05 5.44 20.77
C GLU A 596 -6.31 6.81 21.39
N ARG A 597 -5.75 7.87 20.81
CA ARG A 597 -6.04 9.26 21.23
C ARG A 597 -7.43 9.71 20.81
N GLU A 598 -7.91 9.26 19.65
CA GLU A 598 -9.28 9.52 19.22
C GLU A 598 -10.28 8.74 20.11
N LEU A 599 -9.95 7.50 20.49
CA LEU A 599 -10.68 6.62 21.41
C LEU A 599 -10.91 7.21 22.81
N ALA A 600 -9.88 7.83 23.38
CA ALA A 600 -9.98 8.51 24.67
C ALA A 600 -11.02 9.65 24.67
N ASN A 601 -11.42 10.10 23.48
CA ASN A 601 -12.32 11.21 23.25
C ASN A 601 -13.63 10.81 22.54
N LEU A 602 -13.90 9.51 22.35
CA LEU A 602 -15.18 9.02 21.83
C LEU A 602 -16.31 9.45 22.77
N SER A 603 -17.38 10.01 22.20
CA SER A 603 -18.51 10.58 22.93
C SER A 603 -19.82 10.31 22.19
N ALA A 604 -20.86 9.92 22.93
CA ALA A 604 -22.19 9.65 22.37
C ALA A 604 -22.81 10.93 21.77
N ILE A 605 -22.33 12.12 22.16
CA ILE A 605 -22.83 13.41 21.65
C ILE A 605 -22.71 13.53 20.14
N HIS A 606 -21.71 12.87 19.52
CA HIS A 606 -21.60 12.84 18.08
C HIS A 606 -22.89 12.23 17.49
N GLY A 607 -23.23 11.00 17.89
CA GLY A 607 -24.44 10.29 17.45
C GLY A 607 -25.72 11.09 17.73
N VAL A 608 -25.89 11.57 18.97
CA VAL A 608 -27.08 12.34 19.39
C VAL A 608 -27.24 13.62 18.59
N PHE A 609 -26.18 14.43 18.51
CA PHE A 609 -26.27 15.73 17.83
C PHE A 609 -26.40 15.55 16.32
N GLY A 610 -25.78 14.52 15.75
CA GLY A 610 -25.97 14.18 14.35
C GLY A 610 -27.40 13.75 14.03
N ALA A 611 -27.99 12.86 14.83
CA ALA A 611 -29.39 12.45 14.68
C ALA A 611 -30.35 13.64 14.82
N TYR A 612 -30.12 14.51 15.82
CA TYR A 612 -30.89 15.75 16.00
C TYR A 612 -30.91 16.61 14.73
N LEU A 613 -29.74 16.83 14.12
CA LEU A 613 -29.59 17.65 12.92
C LEU A 613 -30.23 17.02 11.68
N LEU A 614 -30.12 15.69 11.53
CA LEU A 614 -30.75 14.96 10.43
C LEU A 614 -32.28 14.96 10.54
N ASN A 615 -32.80 14.83 11.77
CA ASN A 615 -34.23 14.72 12.04
C ASN A 615 -34.94 16.08 12.18
N TYR A 616 -34.19 17.19 12.33
CA TYR A 616 -34.73 18.53 12.55
C TYR A 616 -35.79 18.93 11.51
N GLN A 617 -35.50 18.70 10.22
CA GLN A 617 -36.41 19.06 9.12
C GLN A 617 -37.74 18.30 9.18
N ASP A 618 -37.72 17.06 9.66
CA ASP A 618 -38.89 16.19 9.72
C ASP A 618 -39.72 16.43 10.98
N ALA A 619 -39.04 16.60 12.12
CA ALA A 619 -39.70 16.93 13.37
C ALA A 619 -40.34 18.34 13.32
N TRP A 620 -39.61 19.33 12.79
CA TRP A 620 -40.00 20.74 12.90
C TRP A 620 -39.86 21.52 11.58
N PRO A 621 -40.56 21.13 10.50
CA PRO A 621 -40.48 21.82 9.21
C PRO A 621 -40.90 23.29 9.28
N LYS A 622 -41.77 23.64 10.24
CA LYS A 622 -42.26 25.02 10.46
C LYS A 622 -41.21 25.96 11.06
N CYS A 623 -40.17 25.40 11.67
CA CYS A 623 -39.12 26.19 12.33
C CYS A 623 -37.99 26.54 11.37
N LEU A 624 -37.99 25.94 10.17
CA LEU A 624 -37.07 26.27 9.09
C LEU A 624 -37.55 27.50 8.31
N LYS A 625 -36.64 28.44 8.11
CA LYS A 625 -36.82 29.65 7.30
C LYS A 625 -36.49 29.36 5.83
N SER A 626 -36.99 30.19 4.93
CA SER A 626 -36.62 30.10 3.51
C SER A 626 -35.12 30.27 3.28
N SER A 627 -34.48 31.15 4.06
CA SER A 627 -33.06 31.48 4.02
C SER A 627 -32.11 30.46 4.66
N ASP A 628 -32.65 29.45 5.34
CA ASP A 628 -31.80 28.45 6.00
C ASP A 628 -31.05 27.58 4.98
N PRO A 629 -29.79 27.20 5.27
CA PRO A 629 -28.94 26.46 4.36
C PRO A 629 -29.48 25.07 4.03
N VAL A 630 -29.27 24.65 2.78
CA VAL A 630 -29.52 23.29 2.31
C VAL A 630 -28.17 22.65 2.01
N PHE A 631 -27.96 21.47 2.57
CA PHE A 631 -26.76 20.69 2.37
C PHE A 631 -27.06 19.48 1.51
N GLU A 632 -26.24 19.25 0.48
CA GLU A 632 -26.23 18.00 -0.25
C GLU A 632 -25.37 16.99 0.48
N VAL A 633 -25.97 15.85 0.81
CA VAL A 633 -25.29 14.72 1.45
C VAL A 633 -25.55 13.50 0.57
N THR A 634 -24.50 12.78 0.20
CA THR A 634 -24.66 11.56 -0.62
C THR A 634 -25.52 10.57 0.14
N LYS A 635 -26.72 10.26 -0.38
CA LYS A 635 -27.58 9.23 0.19
C LYS A 635 -26.87 7.87 0.12
N SER A 636 -26.51 7.32 1.27
CA SER A 636 -26.24 5.90 1.36
C SER A 636 -27.57 5.14 1.21
N GLN A 637 -27.66 4.19 0.27
CA GLN A 637 -28.91 3.50 -0.04
C GLN A 637 -29.30 2.56 1.09
N SER A 638 -30.40 2.81 1.79
CA SER A 638 -30.96 1.89 2.77
C SER A 638 -31.14 0.48 2.18
N THR A 639 -30.43 -0.51 2.71
CA THR A 639 -30.59 -1.92 2.34
C THR A 639 -31.77 -2.49 3.10
N VAL A 640 -32.91 -2.65 2.41
CA VAL A 640 -34.08 -3.33 2.94
C VAL A 640 -33.94 -4.82 2.64
N THR A 641 -33.68 -5.62 3.67
CA THR A 641 -33.66 -7.08 3.53
C THR A 641 -35.09 -7.59 3.74
N ARG A 642 -35.70 -8.07 2.66
CA ARG A 642 -37.04 -8.68 2.68
C ARG A 642 -36.93 -10.20 2.65
N ASN A 643 -37.84 -10.89 3.31
CA ASN A 643 -37.92 -12.35 3.21
C ASN A 643 -38.44 -12.73 1.83
N GLU A 644 -38.44 -14.03 1.57
CA GLU A 644 -38.94 -14.64 0.33
C GLU A 644 -40.44 -14.35 0.09
N PHE A 645 -41.15 -13.80 1.07
CA PHE A 645 -42.56 -13.39 1.02
C PHE A 645 -42.75 -11.85 0.97
N GLY A 646 -41.67 -11.09 0.80
CA GLY A 646 -41.71 -9.63 0.66
C GLY A 646 -41.91 -8.85 1.97
N GLN A 647 -41.99 -9.53 3.12
CA GLN A 647 -42.00 -8.88 4.44
C GLN A 647 -40.59 -8.41 4.81
N GLU A 648 -40.50 -7.21 5.34
CA GLU A 648 -39.27 -6.61 5.82
C GLU A 648 -38.74 -7.41 7.02
N ILE A 649 -37.52 -7.97 6.91
CA ILE A 649 -36.86 -8.75 7.97
C ILE A 649 -35.87 -7.88 8.72
N SER A 650 -35.17 -7.00 8.00
CA SER A 650 -34.31 -5.99 8.61
C SER A 650 -34.21 -4.76 7.71
N ARG A 651 -34.09 -3.61 8.36
CA ARG A 651 -33.78 -2.33 7.76
C ARG A 651 -32.46 -1.89 8.36
N VAL A 652 -31.41 -1.82 7.54
CA VAL A 652 -30.24 -1.03 7.89
C VAL A 652 -30.58 0.40 7.54
N THR A 653 -30.86 1.21 8.56
CA THR A 653 -31.20 2.62 8.37
C THR A 653 -29.92 3.36 8.04
N ASN A 654 -29.69 3.58 6.75
CA ASN A 654 -28.73 4.59 6.36
C ASN A 654 -29.22 5.95 6.89
N TRP A 655 -28.40 6.59 7.73
CA TRP A 655 -28.73 7.78 8.52
C TRP A 655 -29.22 8.94 7.66
N THR A 656 -28.65 9.04 6.45
CA THR A 656 -29.08 9.99 5.44
C THR A 656 -30.23 9.39 4.63
N THR A 657 -31.47 9.65 5.05
CA THR A 657 -32.69 9.23 4.36
C THR A 657 -32.95 9.98 3.04
N ARG A 658 -32.23 11.07 2.80
CA ARG A 658 -32.42 12.01 1.68
C ARG A 658 -31.09 12.61 1.21
N ASP A 659 -31.07 13.06 -0.04
CA ASP A 659 -29.90 13.68 -0.67
C ASP A 659 -29.68 15.14 -0.21
N GLN A 660 -30.72 15.75 0.39
CA GLN A 660 -30.71 17.15 0.80
C GLN A 660 -31.30 17.32 2.19
N TYR A 661 -30.55 18.01 3.05
CA TYR A 661 -30.96 18.35 4.41
C TYR A 661 -31.02 19.86 4.59
N LYS A 662 -32.15 20.36 5.05
CA LYS A 662 -32.31 21.77 5.42
C LYS A 662 -32.16 21.94 6.93
N VAL A 663 -31.22 22.78 7.34
CA VAL A 663 -30.78 22.91 8.74
C VAL A 663 -30.85 24.38 9.15
N PRO A 664 -31.26 24.73 10.38
CA PRO A 664 -31.25 26.11 10.85
C PRO A 664 -29.88 26.76 10.68
N ALA A 665 -29.84 28.04 10.29
CA ALA A 665 -28.59 28.76 10.12
C ALA A 665 -27.69 28.79 11.39
N SER A 666 -28.29 28.73 12.58
CA SER A 666 -27.56 28.65 13.86
C SER A 666 -26.74 27.35 14.00
N LEU A 667 -27.21 26.27 13.38
CA LEU A 667 -26.61 24.93 13.45
C LEU A 667 -25.71 24.62 12.24
N GLU A 668 -25.65 25.51 11.24
CA GLU A 668 -24.83 25.38 10.04
C GLU A 668 -23.37 24.98 10.33
N PRO A 669 -22.64 25.62 11.26
CA PRO A 669 -21.23 25.30 11.50
C PRO A 669 -21.03 23.88 12.04
N HIS A 670 -21.99 23.40 12.83
CA HIS A 670 -21.96 22.08 13.44
C HIS A 670 -22.24 21.00 12.40
N PHE A 671 -23.25 21.22 11.54
CA PHE A 671 -23.54 20.33 10.42
C PHE A 671 -22.34 20.22 9.47
N ARG A 672 -21.73 21.34 9.08
CA ARG A 672 -20.52 21.34 8.25
C ARG A 672 -19.35 20.59 8.88
N THR A 673 -19.26 20.56 10.20
CA THR A 673 -18.17 19.90 10.92
C THR A 673 -18.38 18.39 10.98
N LEU A 674 -19.60 17.95 11.28
CA LEU A 674 -19.99 16.54 11.34
C LEU A 674 -19.95 15.86 9.95
N TRP A 675 -20.38 16.56 8.89
CA TRP A 675 -20.47 16.01 7.52
C TRP A 675 -19.41 16.57 6.56
N ARG A 676 -18.19 16.87 7.04
CA ARG A 676 -17.09 17.22 6.12
C ARG A 676 -16.89 16.08 5.11
N SER A 677 -16.79 16.42 3.83
CA SER A 677 -16.67 15.50 2.68
C SER A 677 -15.41 14.60 2.67
N ASP A 678 -14.60 14.63 3.73
CA ASP A 678 -13.47 13.73 3.92
C ASP A 678 -13.86 12.66 4.96
N VAL A 679 -14.25 11.48 4.45
CA VAL A 679 -14.58 10.26 5.21
C VAL A 679 -13.43 9.85 6.16
N ARG A 680 -12.25 10.45 6.02
CA ARG A 680 -11.09 10.24 6.89
C ARG A 680 -11.08 11.08 8.17
N THR A 681 -12.03 11.97 8.41
CA THR A 681 -12.15 12.65 9.71
C THR A 681 -12.67 11.70 10.81
N SER A 682 -12.21 11.85 12.05
CA SER A 682 -12.62 10.96 13.15
C SER A 682 -14.11 11.01 13.45
N ASP A 683 -14.73 12.19 13.26
CA ASP A 683 -16.12 12.43 13.67
C ASP A 683 -17.08 11.66 12.78
N ALA A 684 -16.86 11.66 11.46
CA ALA A 684 -17.66 10.87 10.51
C ALA A 684 -17.55 9.36 10.79
N ARG A 685 -16.37 8.87 11.19
CA ARG A 685 -16.18 7.46 11.59
C ARG A 685 -16.88 7.13 12.90
N PHE A 686 -16.82 8.04 13.88
CA PHE A 686 -17.53 7.87 15.14
C PHE A 686 -19.04 7.94 14.96
N MET A 687 -19.55 8.82 14.10
CA MET A 687 -20.97 8.83 13.72
C MET A 687 -21.41 7.49 13.16
N ASP A 688 -20.66 6.96 12.20
CA ASP A 688 -21.02 5.71 11.55
C ASP A 688 -20.99 4.52 12.52
N TRP A 689 -20.03 4.51 13.44
CA TRP A 689 -19.99 3.52 14.50
C TRP A 689 -21.16 3.69 15.46
N LEU A 690 -21.31 4.89 16.05
CA LEU A 690 -22.30 5.23 17.09
C LEU A 690 -23.73 5.03 16.64
N LEU A 691 -24.07 5.46 15.44
CA LEU A 691 -25.43 5.32 14.95
C LEU A 691 -25.80 3.83 14.69
N ASN A 692 -24.82 2.96 14.38
CA ASN A 692 -25.03 1.52 14.16
C ASN A 692 -25.17 0.67 15.43
N ASP A 693 -25.09 1.26 16.63
CA ASP A 693 -25.17 0.52 17.90
C ASP A 693 -26.51 0.57 18.58
N GLN A 694 -26.85 -0.53 19.22
CA GLN A 694 -28.15 -0.71 19.86
C GLN A 694 -28.34 0.25 21.04
N LYS A 695 -27.31 0.53 21.86
CA LYS A 695 -27.42 1.42 23.02
C LYS A 695 -27.53 2.89 22.61
N THR A 696 -26.76 3.30 21.62
CA THR A 696 -26.86 4.66 21.08
C THR A 696 -28.16 4.85 20.30
N ASN A 697 -28.68 3.81 19.63
CA ASN A 697 -29.99 3.86 18.99
C ASN A 697 -31.13 4.07 20.00
N ARG A 698 -31.10 3.41 21.17
CA ARG A 698 -32.08 3.70 22.26
C ARG A 698 -32.02 5.16 22.71
N LEU A 699 -30.83 5.75 22.81
CA LEU A 699 -30.66 7.17 23.12
C LEU A 699 -31.21 8.08 22.00
N ILE A 700 -31.07 7.69 20.74
CA ILE A 700 -31.63 8.40 19.58
C ILE A 700 -33.16 8.25 19.53
N ASP A 701 -33.70 7.08 19.84
CA ASP A 701 -35.14 6.84 19.92
C ASP A 701 -35.77 7.75 21.00
N GLY A 702 -35.10 7.88 22.15
CA GLY A 702 -35.47 8.84 23.19
C GLY A 702 -35.41 10.30 22.75
N LEU A 703 -34.37 10.68 21.99
CA LEU A 703 -34.27 12.01 21.38
C LEU A 703 -35.43 12.26 20.39
N ASP A 704 -35.72 11.30 19.53
CA ASP A 704 -36.81 11.40 18.56
C ASP A 704 -38.17 11.52 19.24
N GLU A 705 -38.38 10.80 20.33
CA GLU A 705 -39.58 10.92 21.14
C GLU A 705 -39.66 12.29 21.83
N ALA A 706 -38.56 12.81 22.35
CA ALA A 706 -38.49 14.17 22.90
C ALA A 706 -38.84 15.22 21.83
N MET A 707 -38.30 15.08 20.61
CA MET A 707 -38.59 15.99 19.50
C MET A 707 -40.05 15.94 19.03
N LYS A 708 -40.72 14.78 19.16
CA LYS A 708 -42.15 14.63 18.86
C LYS A 708 -43.03 15.25 19.94
N GLN A 709 -42.65 15.11 21.21
CA GLN A 709 -43.43 15.59 22.35
C GLN A 709 -43.34 17.12 22.53
N HIS A 710 -42.25 17.74 22.07
CA HIS A 710 -41.97 19.15 22.27
C HIS A 710 -41.84 19.93 20.96
N GLY A 711 -42.34 21.17 20.94
CA GLY A 711 -42.10 22.11 19.83
C GLY A 711 -40.65 22.62 19.83
N CYS A 712 -40.15 23.02 18.65
CA CYS A 712 -38.80 23.57 18.49
C CYS A 712 -38.54 24.84 19.34
N ASP A 713 -39.62 25.56 19.68
CA ASP A 713 -39.65 26.79 20.48
C ASP A 713 -39.95 26.52 21.96
N SER A 714 -40.01 25.25 22.36
CA SER A 714 -40.22 24.91 23.76
C SER A 714 -38.95 25.18 24.58
N PRO A 715 -39.07 25.67 25.84
CA PRO A 715 -37.92 25.90 26.71
C PRO A 715 -37.04 24.65 26.90
N ALA A 716 -37.65 23.46 26.91
CA ALA A 716 -36.94 22.19 27.03
C ALA A 716 -36.04 21.91 25.82
N VAL A 717 -36.53 22.16 24.60
CA VAL A 717 -35.76 21.97 23.37
C VAL A 717 -34.68 23.04 23.23
N GLU A 718 -34.96 24.30 23.56
CA GLU A 718 -33.94 25.36 23.55
C GLU A 718 -32.78 25.03 24.51
N ALA A 719 -33.09 24.57 25.73
CA ALA A 719 -32.08 24.15 26.70
C ALA A 719 -31.30 22.91 26.22
N LEU A 720 -31.98 21.93 25.62
CA LEU A 720 -31.34 20.75 25.02
C LEU A 720 -30.37 21.14 23.89
N GLU A 721 -30.78 22.01 22.95
CA GLU A 721 -29.95 22.48 21.85
C GLU A 721 -28.70 23.20 22.37
N GLN A 722 -28.87 24.10 23.34
CA GLN A 722 -27.75 24.79 23.98
C GLN A 722 -26.81 23.82 24.69
N GLY A 723 -27.36 22.82 25.38
CA GLY A 723 -26.60 21.74 26.02
C GLY A 723 -25.79 20.91 25.03
N MET A 724 -26.39 20.52 23.91
CA MET A 724 -25.71 19.79 22.84
C MET A 724 -24.57 20.61 22.24
N ILE A 725 -24.82 21.89 21.92
CA ILE A 725 -23.79 22.80 21.40
C ILE A 725 -22.63 22.94 22.40
N ALA A 726 -22.94 23.17 23.67
CA ALA A 726 -21.94 23.36 24.72
C ALA A 726 -21.07 22.11 24.91
N TYR A 727 -21.71 20.94 25.00
CA TYR A 727 -20.99 19.69 25.23
C TYR A 727 -20.21 19.21 24.00
N TYR A 728 -20.80 19.31 22.80
CA TYR A 728 -20.13 19.03 21.54
C TYR A 728 -18.89 19.92 21.35
N SER A 729 -18.97 21.19 21.73
CA SER A 729 -17.84 22.12 21.72
C SER A 729 -16.76 21.75 22.74
N ASP A 730 -17.12 21.26 23.94
CA ASP A 730 -16.16 20.75 24.93
C ASP A 730 -15.40 19.53 24.39
N VAL A 731 -16.12 18.56 23.79
CA VAL A 731 -15.51 17.38 23.15
C VAL A 731 -14.57 17.80 22.02
N SER A 732 -15.01 18.70 21.13
CA SER A 732 -14.21 19.22 20.02
C SER A 732 -12.92 19.90 20.49
N ARG A 733 -12.98 20.69 21.57
CA ARG A 733 -11.81 21.34 22.17
C ARG A 733 -10.81 20.34 22.73
N ARG A 734 -11.28 19.26 23.35
CA ARG A 734 -10.43 18.16 23.86
C ARG A 734 -9.72 17.42 22.73
N LEU A 735 -10.36 17.30 21.57
CA LEU A 735 -9.77 16.75 20.34
C LEU A 735 -8.72 17.68 19.69
N GLY A 736 -8.43 18.84 20.27
CA GLY A 736 -7.47 19.81 19.73
C GLY A 736 -7.97 20.54 18.49
N ARG A 737 -9.28 20.47 18.22
CA ARG A 737 -9.93 21.15 17.10
C ARG A 737 -10.37 22.55 17.57
N ARG A 738 -10.00 23.57 16.79
CA ARG A 738 -10.39 24.96 17.02
C ARG A 738 -11.63 25.31 16.23
#